data_AF-A0A523SIM6-F1
#
_entry.id   AF-A0A523SIM6-F1
#
_cell.length_a   1.000
_cell.length_b   1.000
_cell.length_c   1.000
_cell.angle_alpha   90.00
_cell.angle_beta   90.00
_cell.angle_gamma   90.00
#
_symmetry.space_group_name_H-M   'P 1'
#
loop_
_entity.id
_entity.type
_entity.pdbx_description
1 polymer ?
#
loop_
_entity_poly.entity_id
_entity_poly.type
_entity_poly.pdbx_seq_one_letter_code
_entity_poly.pdbx_strand_id
1 'polypeptide(L)'
;MHEGQKAIVWFNEVTKKDIPLVGGKGANLGEMTKANIPVPPGFIVTADAYYDFLQRSKIANKICELLKPLDVNDSKQLQQVATEVKQIMLNATMPPELAKKIQDAYIKMGRGLVAVRSSATAEDLPTASFAGQQTTFLNVQGEEEVVAAVQECWASLFRPRAIFYRHQQGFDHFKVGIAVPVQKMVQSQASGVMFTLEPVTSDTSKIAIEAGYGLGEAIVSGSVTPDLYIISKEEVKIISKKIGKQEWQIIRNPAGGEETNIKVPLKPSEQAEQKLTDDEIISLAEMGKRIEDWYQFPQDIEWAKKGNEIFIVQTRPVTTIKAKAEVISEITTPVLLSGAPASPGIASGPVKIVSEASQIDQVKSGDILVAKMTTPDFVPAMKRAVAIVTDRGGRTAHAAIVSRELSIPCVVGTGQATSVLTDKQIITVDGSQGKVYEGKVAGEKVAVSATLPKEKIKTKTRVYVNLAEPEVAERVAARDVDGVGLLRAEFIIAGIGEHPNYMISQNRGHEFVDKLAQGITTFTKAFNPRPVVYRTNDFKTNEYRALTGGQEYEDVEENPMLGYRGASRYITDIDVFKLEIEAIKKVRQDYPNLWVMIPFVRTVDELARTVRIMESVELKRSKDFKLWMMVEVPSNITLLEKFLEVGIDGISIGSNDLTQLILGIDRDNAKLADAFDERDEAVLIALERAVKVSRSMGVTSSICGQAPSVYPELTEKLVGWGITSISVSPDMIDKTREIIAKVEKKLKLND
;
A
#
# COMPACT_ATOMS: atom_id res chain seq x y z
N MET A 1 5.99 33.32 -12.89
CA MET A 1 4.54 33.06 -12.79
C MET A 1 3.82 33.58 -14.02
N HIS A 2 3.13 32.70 -14.75
CA HIS A 2 2.17 33.07 -15.81
C HIS A 2 0.86 33.58 -15.19
N GLU A 3 0.02 34.27 -15.97
CA GLU A 3 -1.35 34.60 -15.56
C GLU A 3 -2.11 33.33 -15.14
N GLY A 4 -2.54 33.26 -13.87
CA GLY A 4 -3.30 32.13 -13.31
C GLY A 4 -2.60 31.35 -12.19
N GLN A 5 -1.26 31.43 -12.04
CA GLN A 5 -0.53 30.72 -10.99
C GLN A 5 -0.53 31.47 -9.65
N LYS A 6 -0.97 30.81 -8.57
CA LYS A 6 -0.96 31.38 -7.21
C LYS A 6 0.21 30.82 -6.41
N ALA A 7 1.11 31.69 -5.95
CA ALA A 7 2.22 31.30 -5.07
C ALA A 7 1.79 30.98 -3.63
N ILE A 8 0.72 31.63 -3.16
CA ILE A 8 0.18 31.49 -1.81
C ILE A 8 -1.32 31.25 -1.91
N VAL A 9 -1.81 30.30 -1.12
CA VAL A 9 -3.23 30.04 -0.88
C VAL A 9 -3.48 29.82 0.62
N TRP A 10 -4.64 30.23 1.12
CA TRP A 10 -5.04 30.04 2.51
C TRP A 10 -5.77 28.71 2.70
N PHE A 11 -5.77 28.15 3.91
CA PHE A 11 -6.46 26.87 4.16
C PHE A 11 -7.94 26.92 3.75
N ASN A 12 -8.63 28.04 3.99
CA ASN A 12 -10.04 28.19 3.59
C ASN A 12 -10.27 28.30 2.06
N GLU A 13 -9.22 28.46 1.26
CA GLU A 13 -9.30 28.60 -0.21
C GLU A 13 -9.16 27.27 -0.94
N VAL A 14 -8.74 26.18 -0.29
CA VAL A 14 -8.37 24.92 -0.94
C VAL A 14 -9.17 23.72 -0.45
N THR A 15 -9.14 22.64 -1.23
CA THR A 15 -9.85 21.36 -1.03
C THR A 15 -8.98 20.19 -1.50
N LYS A 16 -9.49 18.96 -1.36
CA LYS A 16 -8.93 17.74 -1.97
C LYS A 16 -8.73 17.83 -3.49
N LYS A 17 -9.47 18.69 -4.20
CA LYS A 17 -9.29 18.87 -5.65
C LYS A 17 -7.97 19.57 -5.99
N ASP A 18 -7.37 20.24 -5.01
CA ASP A 18 -6.18 21.06 -5.17
C ASP A 18 -4.88 20.31 -4.79
N ILE A 19 -4.93 18.99 -4.58
CA ILE A 19 -3.75 18.15 -4.25
C ILE A 19 -2.55 18.43 -5.18
N PRO A 20 -2.70 18.55 -6.52
CA PRO A 20 -1.57 18.89 -7.40
C PRO A 20 -0.92 20.25 -7.08
N LEU A 21 -1.66 21.18 -6.47
CA LEU A 21 -1.19 22.52 -6.12
C LEU A 21 -0.64 22.61 -4.69
N VAL A 22 -1.26 21.94 -3.72
CA VAL A 22 -0.97 22.09 -2.28
C VAL A 22 -0.46 20.82 -1.59
N GLY A 23 -0.34 19.72 -2.33
CA GLY A 23 -0.03 18.42 -1.79
C GLY A 23 -1.11 17.86 -0.86
N GLY A 24 -0.90 16.63 -0.42
CA GLY A 24 -1.85 15.88 0.39
C GLY A 24 -2.21 16.54 1.73
N LYS A 25 -1.19 16.91 2.52
CA LYS A 25 -1.38 17.57 3.82
C LYS A 25 -2.06 18.93 3.69
N GLY A 26 -1.62 19.72 2.71
CA GLY A 26 -2.21 21.03 2.44
C GLY A 26 -3.69 20.95 2.08
N ALA A 27 -4.06 19.98 1.24
CA ALA A 27 -5.45 19.72 0.88
C ALA A 27 -6.29 19.28 2.09
N ASN A 28 -5.77 18.39 2.94
CA ASN A 28 -6.46 17.94 4.14
C ASN A 28 -6.65 19.05 5.19
N LEU A 29 -5.68 19.96 5.35
CA LEU A 29 -5.83 21.15 6.18
C LEU A 29 -6.97 22.06 5.67
N GLY A 30 -7.12 22.20 4.35
CA GLY A 30 -8.22 22.96 3.76
C GLY A 30 -9.59 22.33 3.96
N GLU A 31 -9.71 21.02 3.75
CA GLU A 31 -10.93 20.26 4.02
C GLU A 31 -11.39 20.39 5.48
N MET A 32 -10.49 20.18 6.44
CA MET A 32 -10.81 20.32 7.86
C MET A 32 -11.24 21.75 8.21
N THR A 33 -10.60 22.76 7.61
CA THR A 33 -10.99 24.17 7.79
C THR A 33 -12.40 24.42 7.29
N LYS A 34 -12.78 23.85 6.13
CA LYS A 34 -14.15 23.96 5.58
C LYS A 34 -15.18 23.18 6.41
N ALA A 35 -14.77 22.08 7.03
CA ALA A 35 -15.59 21.29 7.94
C ALA A 35 -15.80 21.94 9.32
N ASN A 36 -15.30 23.16 9.54
CA ASN A 36 -15.29 23.85 10.84
C ASN A 36 -14.67 23.01 11.97
N ILE A 37 -13.62 22.25 11.63
CA ILE A 37 -12.78 21.57 12.61
C ILE A 37 -11.78 22.60 13.18
N PRO A 38 -11.44 22.57 14.48
CA PRO A 38 -10.47 23.48 15.09
C PRO A 38 -9.04 23.27 14.56
N VAL A 39 -8.75 23.79 13.38
CA VAL A 39 -7.42 23.76 12.76
C VAL A 39 -6.71 25.09 13.06
N PRO A 40 -5.45 25.08 13.52
CA PRO A 40 -4.69 26.30 13.66
C PRO A 40 -4.57 27.02 12.31
N PRO A 41 -4.76 28.35 12.24
CA PRO A 41 -4.78 29.09 10.98
C PRO A 41 -3.43 28.98 10.27
N GLY A 42 -3.47 29.05 8.94
CA GLY A 42 -2.27 28.90 8.12
C GLY A 42 -2.52 29.21 6.65
N PHE A 43 -1.41 29.25 5.91
CA PHE A 43 -1.37 29.38 4.47
C PHE A 43 -0.44 28.32 3.89
N ILE A 44 -0.45 28.16 2.57
CA ILE A 44 0.32 27.16 1.85
C ILE A 44 1.11 27.87 0.76
N VAL A 45 2.42 27.66 0.75
CA VAL A 45 3.28 27.97 -0.39
C VAL A 45 3.12 26.85 -1.40
N THR A 46 2.63 27.14 -2.60
CA THR A 46 2.17 26.13 -3.54
C THR A 46 3.30 25.39 -4.25
N ALA A 47 2.99 24.26 -4.88
CA ALA A 47 3.92 23.57 -5.77
C ALA A 47 4.34 24.46 -6.96
N ASP A 48 3.46 25.34 -7.45
CA ASP A 48 3.80 26.33 -8.48
C ASP A 48 4.91 27.29 -8.02
N ALA A 49 4.90 27.71 -6.76
CA ALA A 49 5.96 28.54 -6.19
C ALA A 49 7.31 27.80 -6.15
N TYR A 50 7.30 26.50 -5.86
CA TYR A 50 8.50 25.65 -5.94
C TYR A 50 9.04 25.58 -7.37
N TYR A 51 8.18 25.38 -8.37
CA TYR A 51 8.61 25.37 -9.78
C TYR A 51 9.13 26.74 -10.26
N ASP A 52 8.48 27.84 -9.86
CA ASP A 52 8.94 29.21 -10.16
C ASP A 52 10.31 29.48 -9.51
N PHE A 53 10.54 28.99 -8.28
CA PHE A 53 11.85 29.03 -7.62
C PHE A 53 12.93 28.30 -8.43
N LEU A 54 12.68 27.04 -8.83
CA LEU A 54 13.65 26.25 -9.61
C LEU A 54 14.00 26.91 -10.95
N GLN A 55 12.99 27.48 -11.63
CA GLN A 55 13.16 28.12 -12.93
C GLN A 55 13.93 29.44 -12.82
N ARG A 56 13.52 30.34 -11.90
CA ARG A 56 14.13 31.68 -11.76
C ARG A 56 15.53 31.63 -11.17
N SER A 57 15.81 30.67 -10.28
CA SER A 57 17.15 30.46 -9.71
C SER A 57 18.11 29.72 -10.66
N LYS A 58 17.61 29.17 -11.78
CA LYS A 58 18.38 28.45 -12.81
C LYS A 58 19.16 27.25 -12.26
N ILE A 59 18.67 26.62 -11.20
CA ILE A 59 19.33 25.45 -10.57
C ILE A 59 18.84 24.10 -11.12
N ALA A 60 17.69 24.06 -11.80
CA ALA A 60 17.09 22.82 -12.29
C ALA A 60 18.05 21.97 -13.14
N ASN A 61 18.76 22.59 -14.09
CA ASN A 61 19.71 21.90 -14.97
C ASN A 61 20.88 21.28 -14.19
N LYS A 62 21.44 22.03 -13.21
CA LYS A 62 22.54 21.54 -12.36
C LYS A 62 22.13 20.32 -11.53
N ILE A 63 20.92 20.37 -10.95
CA ILE A 63 20.37 19.23 -10.19
C ILE A 63 20.15 18.03 -11.11
N CYS A 64 19.69 18.25 -12.35
CA CYS A 64 19.46 17.19 -13.32
C CYS A 64 20.75 16.48 -13.74
N GLU A 65 21.84 17.23 -13.95
CA GLU A 65 23.17 16.69 -14.27
C GLU A 65 23.73 15.78 -13.16
N LEU A 66 23.46 16.12 -11.90
CA LEU A 66 23.86 15.30 -10.74
C LEU A 66 23.01 14.04 -10.57
N LEU A 67 21.71 14.12 -10.86
CA LEU A 67 20.78 13.01 -10.65
C LEU A 67 20.76 11.98 -11.80
N LYS A 68 21.10 12.38 -13.04
CA LYS A 68 21.06 11.48 -14.22
C LYS A 68 22.01 10.27 -14.14
N PRO A 69 23.29 10.41 -13.75
CA PRO A 69 24.22 9.28 -13.69
C PRO A 69 24.17 8.52 -12.36
N LEU A 70 23.24 8.87 -11.46
CA LEU A 70 23.18 8.31 -10.12
C LEU A 70 22.68 6.86 -10.13
N ASP A 71 23.49 5.93 -9.63
CA ASP A 71 23.02 4.61 -9.22
C ASP A 71 22.46 4.71 -7.80
N VAL A 72 21.14 4.59 -7.67
CA VAL A 72 20.49 4.69 -6.36
C VAL A 72 20.78 3.50 -5.43
N ASN A 73 21.30 2.39 -5.96
CA ASN A 73 21.71 1.24 -5.14
C ASN A 73 23.11 1.43 -4.54
N ASP A 74 23.90 2.39 -5.02
CA ASP A 74 25.13 2.83 -4.35
C ASP A 74 24.80 3.86 -3.26
N SER A 75 24.72 3.38 -2.03
CA SER A 75 24.44 4.22 -0.85
C SER A 75 25.40 5.41 -0.68
N LYS A 76 26.68 5.27 -1.03
CA LYS A 76 27.67 6.36 -0.87
C LYS A 76 27.46 7.42 -1.95
N GLN A 77 27.27 7.00 -3.19
CA GLN A 77 27.00 7.91 -4.29
C GLN A 77 25.68 8.67 -4.07
N LEU A 78 24.62 7.96 -3.66
CA LEU A 78 23.33 8.54 -3.33
C LEU A 78 23.43 9.59 -2.23
N GLN A 79 24.17 9.31 -1.16
CA GLN A 79 24.32 10.24 -0.05
C GLN A 79 25.12 11.49 -0.45
N GLN A 80 26.17 11.32 -1.25
CA GLN A 80 26.97 12.43 -1.78
C GLN A 80 26.13 13.33 -2.69
N VAL A 81 25.47 12.76 -3.71
CA VAL A 81 24.63 13.51 -4.66
C VAL A 81 23.47 14.22 -3.95
N ALA A 82 22.79 13.54 -3.02
CA ALA A 82 21.72 14.15 -2.24
C ALA A 82 22.21 15.35 -1.42
N THR A 83 23.40 15.26 -0.83
CA THR A 83 24.01 16.34 -0.06
C THR A 83 24.35 17.53 -0.95
N GLU A 84 24.92 17.28 -2.12
CA GLU A 84 25.27 18.31 -3.11
C GLU A 84 24.02 19.03 -3.64
N VAL A 85 22.98 18.28 -4.03
CA VAL A 85 21.70 18.85 -4.46
C VAL A 85 21.06 19.68 -3.36
N LYS A 86 21.08 19.21 -2.10
CA LYS A 86 20.60 19.98 -0.95
C LYS A 86 21.35 21.31 -0.83
N GLN A 87 22.68 21.32 -0.95
CA GLN A 87 23.46 22.55 -0.88
C GLN A 87 23.16 23.50 -2.05
N ILE A 88 22.97 22.99 -3.26
CA ILE A 88 22.54 23.80 -4.42
C ILE A 88 21.20 24.48 -4.14
N MET A 89 20.24 23.73 -3.59
CA MET A 89 18.92 24.25 -3.23
C MET A 89 18.99 25.35 -2.16
N LEU A 90 19.82 25.18 -1.13
CA LEU A 90 19.95 26.16 -0.03
C LEU A 90 20.73 27.42 -0.43
N ASN A 91 21.76 27.28 -1.26
CA ASN A 91 22.58 28.41 -1.72
C ASN A 91 21.93 29.20 -2.86
N ALA A 92 20.86 28.68 -3.46
CA ALA A 92 20.12 29.38 -4.50
C ALA A 92 19.41 30.62 -3.92
N THR A 93 19.53 31.75 -4.61
CA THR A 93 18.86 32.99 -4.18
C THR A 93 17.36 32.90 -4.40
N MET A 94 16.58 33.06 -3.32
CA MET A 94 15.12 33.15 -3.38
C MET A 94 14.69 34.37 -4.23
N PRO A 95 13.80 34.22 -5.23
CA PRO A 95 13.27 35.35 -5.99
C PRO A 95 12.63 36.39 -5.05
N PRO A 96 13.02 37.69 -5.11
CA PRO A 96 12.56 38.70 -4.15
C PRO A 96 11.03 38.84 -4.08
N GLU A 97 10.35 38.71 -5.22
CA GLU A 97 8.89 38.76 -5.29
C GLU A 97 8.24 37.59 -4.54
N LEU A 98 8.83 36.39 -4.62
CA LEU A 98 8.32 35.20 -3.96
C LEU A 98 8.56 35.27 -2.45
N ALA A 99 9.77 35.67 -2.05
CA ALA A 99 10.10 35.93 -0.65
C ALA A 99 9.10 36.93 -0.03
N LYS A 100 8.88 38.07 -0.71
CA LYS A 100 7.92 39.08 -0.25
C LYS A 100 6.50 38.53 -0.09
N LYS A 101 6.00 37.72 -1.04
CA LYS A 101 4.67 37.10 -0.93
C LYS A 101 4.55 36.18 0.30
N ILE A 102 5.59 35.41 0.61
CA ILE A 102 5.63 34.54 1.79
C ILE A 102 5.63 35.39 3.08
N GLN A 103 6.45 36.45 3.11
CA GLN A 103 6.54 37.38 4.23
C GLN A 103 5.20 38.10 4.47
N ASP A 104 4.59 38.65 3.41
CA ASP A 104 3.30 39.33 3.48
C ASP A 104 2.19 38.39 4.00
N ALA A 105 2.19 37.11 3.58
CA ALA A 105 1.26 36.11 4.07
C ALA A 105 1.46 35.80 5.56
N TYR A 106 2.71 35.65 6.01
CA TYR A 106 3.05 35.46 7.42
C TYR A 106 2.65 36.67 8.29
N ILE A 107 2.87 37.90 7.79
CA ILE A 107 2.42 39.14 8.45
C ILE A 107 0.90 39.16 8.53
N LYS A 108 0.20 38.87 7.43
CA LYS A 108 -1.27 38.85 7.36
C LYS A 108 -1.90 37.80 8.29
N MET A 109 -1.21 36.69 8.54
CA MET A 109 -1.63 35.67 9.51
C MET A 109 -1.51 36.15 10.98
N GLY A 110 -0.84 37.29 11.21
CA GLY A 110 -0.68 37.93 12.51
C GLY A 110 0.67 37.69 13.18
N ARG A 111 1.67 37.20 12.43
CA ARG A 111 3.00 36.80 12.94
C ARG A 111 2.93 35.75 14.07
N GLY A 112 4.09 35.42 14.62
CA GLY A 112 4.24 34.54 15.77
C GLY A 112 4.88 33.21 15.37
N LEU A 113 4.88 32.26 16.31
CA LEU A 113 5.51 30.96 16.07
C LEU A 113 4.68 30.15 15.08
N VAL A 114 5.35 29.56 14.09
CA VAL A 114 4.72 28.72 13.06
C VAL A 114 5.43 27.38 12.93
N ALA A 115 4.67 26.38 12.49
CA ALA A 115 5.17 25.13 11.96
C ALA A 115 5.23 25.25 10.43
N VAL A 116 6.39 24.98 9.84
CA VAL A 116 6.62 24.94 8.40
C VAL A 116 6.78 23.48 8.01
N ARG A 117 5.82 22.95 7.25
CA ARG A 117 5.70 21.52 6.95
C ARG A 117 5.81 21.29 5.45
N SER A 118 6.37 20.16 5.09
CA SER A 118 6.43 19.68 3.71
C SER A 118 5.16 18.91 3.36
N SER A 119 4.63 19.14 2.16
CA SER A 119 3.41 18.54 1.61
C SER A 119 3.66 18.20 0.14
N ALA A 120 4.15 17.01 -0.15
CA ALA A 120 4.44 16.62 -1.53
C ALA A 120 3.16 16.28 -2.30
N THR A 121 3.15 16.54 -3.62
CA THR A 121 1.99 16.25 -4.47
C THR A 121 1.74 14.76 -4.69
N ALA A 122 2.75 13.93 -4.43
CA ALA A 122 2.68 12.47 -4.51
C ALA A 122 2.58 11.77 -3.14
N GLU A 123 2.49 12.52 -2.02
CA GLU A 123 2.63 12.00 -0.65
C GLU A 123 1.51 11.04 -0.22
N ASP A 124 0.31 11.20 -0.79
CA ASP A 124 -0.92 10.50 -0.40
C ASP A 124 -1.41 9.51 -1.48
N LEU A 125 -0.52 9.07 -2.38
CA LEU A 125 -0.88 8.00 -3.33
C LEU A 125 -1.20 6.70 -2.55
N PRO A 126 -2.26 5.94 -2.92
CA PRO A 126 -2.70 4.74 -2.18
C PRO A 126 -1.62 3.67 -1.96
N THR A 127 -0.57 3.68 -2.78
CA THR A 127 0.56 2.74 -2.77
C THR A 127 1.83 3.31 -2.13
N ALA A 128 1.84 4.57 -1.69
CA ALA A 128 3.04 5.28 -1.26
C ALA A 128 2.84 6.00 0.10
N SER A 129 3.32 5.40 1.19
CA SER A 129 3.39 6.04 2.50
C SER A 129 4.77 6.69 2.68
N PHE A 130 4.86 8.01 2.49
CA PHE A 130 6.10 8.78 2.70
C PHE A 130 6.36 9.12 4.19
N ALA A 131 5.76 8.36 5.11
CA ALA A 131 5.78 8.65 6.55
C ALA A 131 7.22 8.85 7.08
N GLY A 132 7.43 10.02 7.72
CA GLY A 132 8.70 10.38 8.37
C GLY A 132 9.87 10.71 7.43
N GLN A 133 9.65 10.87 6.11
CA GLN A 133 10.74 11.14 5.16
C GLN A 133 11.09 12.62 4.99
N GLN A 134 10.15 13.54 5.25
CA GLN A 134 10.28 14.96 4.91
C GLN A 134 10.42 15.85 6.16
N THR A 135 11.07 17.01 6.02
CA THR A 135 11.37 17.88 7.17
C THR A 135 10.13 18.65 7.61
N THR A 136 9.93 18.74 8.93
CA THR A 136 9.04 19.70 9.59
C THR A 136 9.87 20.59 10.48
N PHE A 137 9.68 21.90 10.38
CA PHE A 137 10.30 22.89 11.24
C PHE A 137 9.27 23.45 12.19
N LEU A 138 9.51 23.32 13.50
CA LEU A 138 8.61 23.82 14.54
C LEU A 138 9.21 25.08 15.16
N ASN A 139 8.33 25.94 15.69
CA ASN A 139 8.72 27.17 16.38
C ASN A 139 9.54 28.15 15.53
N VAL A 140 9.31 28.16 14.21
CA VAL A 140 9.90 29.16 13.32
C VAL A 140 9.25 30.51 13.60
N GLN A 141 10.06 31.57 13.71
CA GLN A 141 9.61 32.91 14.02
C GLN A 141 10.42 33.93 13.24
N GLY A 142 9.72 34.79 12.51
CA GLY A 142 10.30 35.90 11.76
C GLY A 142 10.10 35.75 10.26
N GLU A 143 9.99 36.89 9.57
CA GLU A 143 9.72 36.95 8.13
C GLU A 143 10.79 36.22 7.30
N GLU A 144 12.06 36.40 7.64
CA GLU A 144 13.19 35.80 6.92
C GLU A 144 13.34 34.30 7.22
N GLU A 145 13.15 33.93 8.49
CA GLU A 145 13.24 32.55 8.98
C GLU A 145 12.14 31.67 8.37
N VAL A 146 10.93 32.22 8.16
CA VAL A 146 9.86 31.48 7.46
C VAL A 146 10.22 31.23 6.00
N VAL A 147 10.82 32.22 5.31
CA VAL A 147 11.29 32.04 3.93
C VAL A 147 12.41 30.98 3.86
N ALA A 148 13.37 31.04 4.78
CA ALA A 148 14.44 30.06 4.88
C ALA A 148 13.89 28.65 5.14
N ALA A 149 12.98 28.49 6.10
CA ALA A 149 12.35 27.21 6.40
C ALA A 149 11.55 26.64 5.21
N VAL A 150 10.88 27.48 4.42
CA VAL A 150 10.21 27.06 3.18
C VAL A 150 11.22 26.51 2.17
N GLN A 151 12.35 27.20 1.98
CA GLN A 151 13.42 26.75 1.09
C GLN A 151 14.07 25.44 1.58
N GLU A 152 14.23 25.28 2.90
CA GLU A 152 14.70 24.03 3.49
C GLU A 152 13.71 22.88 3.30
N CYS A 153 12.39 23.13 3.39
CA CYS A 153 11.37 22.15 3.05
C CYS A 153 11.50 21.71 1.59
N TRP A 154 11.71 22.63 0.64
CA TRP A 154 11.96 22.27 -0.76
C TRP A 154 13.23 21.45 -0.94
N ALA A 155 14.32 21.82 -0.27
CA ALA A 155 15.56 21.05 -0.32
C ALA A 155 15.38 19.63 0.25
N SER A 156 14.45 19.44 1.20
CA SER A 156 14.17 18.12 1.78
C SER A 156 13.60 17.10 0.79
N LEU A 157 13.04 17.56 -0.34
CA LEU A 157 12.60 16.68 -1.42
C LEU A 157 13.77 15.83 -1.98
N PHE A 158 15.01 16.31 -1.87
CA PHE A 158 16.21 15.66 -2.38
C PHE A 158 17.04 14.95 -1.30
N ARG A 159 16.43 14.57 -0.17
CA ARG A 159 17.08 13.67 0.80
C ARG A 159 17.38 12.30 0.15
N PRO A 160 18.43 11.57 0.57
CA PRO A 160 18.82 10.29 -0.01
C PRO A 160 17.64 9.31 -0.16
N ARG A 161 16.86 9.12 0.92
CA ARG A 161 15.68 8.24 0.94
C ARG A 161 14.60 8.67 -0.05
N ALA A 162 14.38 9.97 -0.20
CA ALA A 162 13.36 10.51 -1.09
C ALA A 162 13.76 10.35 -2.56
N ILE A 163 15.05 10.52 -2.88
CA ILE A 163 15.61 10.25 -4.22
C ILE A 163 15.50 8.75 -4.54
N PHE A 164 15.99 7.89 -3.64
CA PHE A 164 15.94 6.43 -3.79
C PHE A 164 14.52 5.94 -4.05
N TYR A 165 13.57 6.39 -3.23
CA TYR A 165 12.18 5.99 -3.35
C TYR A 165 11.57 6.42 -4.69
N ARG A 166 11.76 7.69 -5.09
CA ARG A 166 11.26 8.18 -6.38
C ARG A 166 11.86 7.40 -7.54
N HIS A 167 13.15 7.09 -7.49
CA HIS A 167 13.80 6.30 -8.52
C HIS A 167 13.26 4.86 -8.58
N GLN A 168 13.10 4.18 -7.45
CA GLN A 168 12.51 2.83 -7.41
C GLN A 168 11.08 2.77 -7.94
N GLN A 169 10.28 3.82 -7.71
CA GLN A 169 8.91 3.92 -8.22
C GLN A 169 8.84 4.47 -9.66
N GLY A 170 9.97 4.78 -10.30
CA GLY A 170 10.01 5.34 -11.65
C GLY A 170 9.49 6.79 -11.76
N PHE A 171 9.43 7.53 -10.65
CA PHE A 171 8.99 8.92 -10.65
C PHE A 171 10.09 9.88 -11.09
N ASP A 172 9.78 10.76 -12.05
CA ASP A 172 10.64 11.87 -12.44
C ASP A 172 10.80 12.87 -11.28
N HIS A 173 12.05 13.11 -10.86
CA HIS A 173 12.39 14.01 -9.76
C HIS A 173 11.93 15.46 -9.97
N PHE A 174 11.68 15.90 -11.20
CA PHE A 174 11.23 17.25 -11.52
C PHE A 174 9.72 17.34 -11.78
N LYS A 175 9.01 16.21 -11.92
CA LYS A 175 7.53 16.21 -12.03
C LYS A 175 6.83 16.13 -10.67
N VAL A 176 7.56 15.77 -9.61
CA VAL A 176 7.01 15.78 -8.24
C VAL A 176 7.19 17.17 -7.63
N GLY A 177 6.08 17.84 -7.38
CA GLY A 177 6.04 19.14 -6.70
C GLY A 177 6.01 18.98 -5.19
N ILE A 178 6.45 20.02 -4.49
CA ILE A 178 6.37 20.10 -3.03
C ILE A 178 5.77 21.44 -2.63
N ALA A 179 4.60 21.38 -2.01
CA ALA A 179 3.99 22.51 -1.34
C ALA A 179 4.45 22.57 0.11
N VAL A 180 4.31 23.74 0.73
CA VAL A 180 4.76 24.00 2.10
C VAL A 180 3.66 24.69 2.90
N PRO A 181 2.84 23.94 3.64
CA PRO A 181 1.95 24.51 4.65
C PRO A 181 2.74 25.22 5.75
N VAL A 182 2.39 26.49 5.99
CA VAL A 182 2.86 27.32 7.10
C VAL A 182 1.67 27.52 8.05
N GLN A 183 1.73 26.87 9.20
CA GLN A 183 0.62 26.79 10.16
C GLN A 183 1.01 27.44 11.48
N LYS A 184 0.10 28.17 12.13
CA LYS A 184 0.34 28.73 13.45
C LYS A 184 0.63 27.63 14.48
N MET A 185 1.71 27.80 15.24
CA MET A 185 2.16 26.80 16.18
C MET A 185 1.28 26.76 17.43
N VAL A 186 0.84 25.55 17.80
CA VAL A 186 0.20 25.28 19.08
C VAL A 186 1.28 24.89 20.08
N GLN A 187 1.52 25.72 21.09
CA GLN A 187 2.40 25.37 22.21
C GLN A 187 1.69 24.37 23.11
N SER A 188 1.82 23.09 22.78
CA SER A 188 1.00 22.05 23.39
C SER A 188 1.49 21.64 24.77
N GLN A 189 0.56 21.59 25.72
CA GLN A 189 0.79 20.97 27.04
C GLN A 189 0.70 19.45 26.93
N ALA A 190 -0.24 18.97 26.13
CA ALA A 190 -0.36 17.58 25.71
C ALA A 190 -0.64 17.54 24.21
N SER A 191 -0.16 16.51 23.55
CA SER A 191 -0.39 16.28 22.13
C SER A 191 -0.47 14.78 21.87
N GLY A 192 -0.81 14.40 20.65
CA GLY A 192 -0.88 12.99 20.32
C GLY A 192 -1.46 12.70 18.96
N VAL A 193 -1.85 11.44 18.81
CA VAL A 193 -2.39 10.86 17.59
C VAL A 193 -3.70 10.15 17.93
N MET A 194 -4.66 10.17 17.02
CA MET A 194 -5.94 9.52 17.14
C MET A 194 -6.25 8.74 15.86
N PHE A 195 -6.59 7.47 15.98
CA PHE A 195 -7.17 6.69 14.90
C PHE A 195 -8.66 6.56 15.11
N THR A 196 -9.44 6.81 14.06
CA THR A 196 -10.89 6.53 14.07
C THR A 196 -11.16 5.05 13.77
N LEU A 197 -10.29 4.16 14.19
CA LEU A 197 -10.46 2.70 14.28
C LEU A 197 -9.44 2.20 15.31
N GLU A 198 -9.56 0.95 15.75
CA GLU A 198 -8.46 0.31 16.47
C GLU A 198 -7.39 -0.19 15.48
N PRO A 199 -6.20 0.42 15.38
CA PRO A 199 -5.23 0.13 14.32
C PRO A 199 -4.63 -1.27 14.37
N VAL A 200 -4.68 -1.96 15.53
CA VAL A 200 -4.15 -3.32 15.66
C VAL A 200 -5.15 -4.36 15.16
N THR A 201 -6.42 -4.24 15.57
CA THR A 201 -7.48 -5.20 15.23
C THR A 201 -8.30 -4.77 14.01
N SER A 202 -8.05 -3.57 13.48
CA SER A 202 -8.87 -2.89 12.47
C SER A 202 -10.36 -2.81 12.85
N ASP A 203 -10.65 -2.72 14.14
CA ASP A 203 -12.01 -2.63 14.66
C ASP A 203 -12.54 -1.20 14.47
N THR A 204 -13.39 -1.04 13.45
CA THR A 204 -14.00 0.24 13.08
C THR A 204 -15.07 0.70 14.06
N SER A 205 -15.45 -0.12 15.05
CA SER A 205 -16.37 0.29 16.12
C SER A 205 -15.68 1.09 17.22
N LYS A 206 -14.35 1.25 17.17
CA LYS A 206 -13.54 1.88 18.23
C LYS A 206 -12.75 3.08 17.72
N ILE A 207 -12.35 3.94 18.64
CA ILE A 207 -11.36 5.00 18.43
C ILE A 207 -10.20 4.73 19.38
N ALA A 208 -8.97 4.83 18.87
CA ALA A 208 -7.76 4.73 19.67
C ALA A 208 -7.09 6.11 19.73
N ILE A 209 -6.89 6.64 20.94
CA ILE A 209 -6.22 7.93 21.18
C ILE A 209 -4.93 7.67 21.95
N GLU A 210 -3.81 8.12 21.40
CA GLU A 210 -2.52 8.16 22.08
C GLU A 210 -2.21 9.59 22.53
N ALA A 211 -1.73 9.76 23.77
CA ALA A 211 -1.44 11.08 24.34
C ALA A 211 -0.11 11.12 25.12
N GLY A 212 0.61 12.23 25.00
CA GLY A 212 1.84 12.49 25.74
C GLY A 212 2.02 13.98 26.04
N TYR A 213 2.89 14.29 27.00
CA TYR A 213 3.19 15.68 27.38
C TYR A 213 4.12 16.36 26.38
N GLY A 214 3.92 17.66 26.19
CA GLY A 214 4.73 18.53 25.33
C GLY A 214 4.33 18.50 23.85
N LEU A 215 5.29 18.81 22.98
CA LEU A 215 5.13 18.81 21.52
C LEU A 215 5.02 17.38 20.96
N GLY A 216 4.16 17.22 19.93
CA GLY A 216 3.80 15.91 19.36
C GLY A 216 4.95 15.15 18.69
N GLU A 217 6.06 15.84 18.41
CA GLU A 217 7.28 15.28 17.82
C GLU A 217 7.78 14.03 18.60
N ALA A 218 7.67 14.04 19.94
CA ALA A 218 8.10 12.92 20.77
C ALA A 218 7.26 11.65 20.54
N ILE A 219 5.95 11.81 20.31
CA ILE A 219 4.99 10.71 20.13
C ILE A 219 5.09 10.16 18.71
N VAL A 220 5.08 11.05 17.71
CA VAL A 220 5.17 10.67 16.29
C VAL A 220 6.49 9.97 15.99
N SER A 221 7.60 10.40 16.62
CA SER A 221 8.89 9.70 16.51
C SER A 221 8.95 8.37 17.27
N GLY A 222 7.99 8.08 18.14
CA GLY A 222 8.01 6.91 19.04
C GLY A 222 9.12 6.99 20.10
N SER A 223 9.65 8.17 20.38
CA SER A 223 10.74 8.36 21.35
C SER A 223 10.27 8.35 22.81
N VAL A 224 8.95 8.44 23.03
CA VAL A 224 8.26 8.23 24.30
C VAL A 224 7.16 7.16 24.17
N THR A 225 6.76 6.59 25.30
CA THR A 225 5.59 5.69 25.38
C THR A 225 4.37 6.51 25.81
N PRO A 226 3.38 6.72 24.93
CA PRO A 226 2.20 7.53 25.25
C PRO A 226 1.20 6.77 26.14
N ASP A 227 0.26 7.51 26.72
CA ASP A 227 -0.99 6.93 27.20
C ASP A 227 -1.81 6.42 26.02
N LEU A 228 -2.62 5.38 26.24
CA LEU A 228 -3.54 4.83 25.25
C LEU A 228 -4.95 4.77 25.83
N TYR A 229 -5.89 5.40 25.12
CA TYR A 229 -7.32 5.39 25.43
C TYR A 229 -8.09 4.73 24.30
N ILE A 230 -8.95 3.76 24.63
CA ILE A 230 -9.83 3.11 23.66
C ILE A 230 -11.27 3.53 23.94
N ILE A 231 -11.97 4.01 22.93
CA ILE A 231 -13.31 4.57 23.03
C ILE A 231 -14.26 3.79 22.12
N SER A 232 -15.46 3.48 22.61
CA SER A 232 -16.57 2.95 21.78
C SER A 232 -17.12 4.07 20.92
N LYS A 233 -17.18 3.90 19.59
CA LYS A 233 -17.77 4.92 18.70
C LYS A 233 -19.27 5.05 18.87
N GLU A 234 -19.96 3.93 19.14
CA GLU A 234 -21.42 3.90 19.25
C GLU A 234 -21.86 4.69 20.48
N GLU A 235 -21.30 4.36 21.64
CA GLU A 235 -21.69 4.97 22.92
C GLU A 235 -20.90 6.24 23.25
N VAL A 236 -19.78 6.48 22.56
CA VAL A 236 -18.80 7.53 22.87
C VAL A 236 -18.37 7.45 24.34
N LYS A 237 -17.91 6.26 24.74
CA LYS A 237 -17.45 5.96 26.10
C LYS A 237 -16.08 5.32 26.10
N ILE A 238 -15.28 5.65 27.11
CA ILE A 238 -13.95 5.07 27.32
C ILE A 238 -14.12 3.61 27.75
N ILE A 239 -13.61 2.69 26.94
CA ILE A 239 -13.60 1.24 27.18
C ILE A 239 -12.39 0.85 28.02
N SER A 240 -11.22 1.42 27.72
CA SER A 240 -9.98 1.11 28.44
C SER A 240 -9.00 2.28 28.42
N LYS A 241 -8.15 2.33 29.45
CA LYS A 241 -7.05 3.28 29.59
C LYS A 241 -5.78 2.53 29.99
N LYS A 242 -4.68 2.85 29.32
CA LYS A 242 -3.34 2.39 29.70
C LYS A 242 -2.45 3.61 29.82
N ILE A 243 -1.95 3.87 31.02
CA ILE A 243 -1.13 5.06 31.29
C ILE A 243 0.34 4.71 31.10
N GLY A 244 1.00 5.41 30.18
CA GLY A 244 2.41 5.24 29.85
C GLY A 244 3.28 6.07 30.78
N LYS A 245 4.39 5.49 31.27
CA LYS A 245 5.39 6.26 31.99
C LYS A 245 6.17 7.14 31.00
N GLN A 246 6.12 8.47 31.17
CA GLN A 246 6.86 9.42 30.34
C GLN A 246 7.88 10.19 31.19
N GLU A 247 9.17 10.02 30.89
CA GLU A 247 10.25 10.58 31.73
C GLU A 247 10.67 12.00 31.33
N TRP A 248 10.27 12.44 30.14
CA TRP A 248 10.67 13.72 29.57
C TRP A 248 9.67 14.18 28.51
N GLN A 249 9.69 15.46 28.18
CA GLN A 249 8.87 16.07 27.14
C GLN A 249 9.70 17.02 26.27
N ILE A 250 9.19 17.34 25.08
CA ILE A 250 9.76 18.38 24.21
C ILE A 250 8.96 19.66 24.42
N ILE A 251 9.65 20.75 24.73
CA ILE A 251 9.08 22.09 24.80
C ILE A 251 9.86 23.04 23.90
N ARG A 252 9.25 24.19 23.56
CA ARG A 252 9.99 25.29 22.96
C ARG A 252 11.12 25.73 23.89
N ASN A 253 12.30 25.97 23.32
CA ASN A 253 13.43 26.53 24.05
C ASN A 253 13.09 27.94 24.57
N PRO A 254 12.99 28.15 25.90
CA PRO A 254 12.66 29.46 26.46
C PRO A 254 13.80 30.48 26.29
N ALA A 255 15.04 30.02 26.17
CA ALA A 255 16.23 30.87 26.05
C ALA A 255 16.45 31.41 24.62
N GLY A 256 15.81 30.81 23.62
CA GLY A 256 16.15 31.02 22.21
C GLY A 256 17.53 30.44 21.85
N GLY A 257 17.82 30.32 20.55
CA GLY A 257 19.09 29.76 20.04
C GLY A 257 18.89 28.90 18.79
N GLU A 258 19.97 28.25 18.32
CA GLU A 258 19.93 27.34 17.15
C GLU A 258 18.96 26.17 17.34
N GLU A 259 18.85 25.62 18.57
CA GLU A 259 17.84 24.63 18.91
C GLU A 259 16.54 25.30 19.36
N THR A 260 15.53 25.30 18.49
CA THR A 260 14.20 25.89 18.76
C THR A 260 13.39 25.09 19.78
N ASN A 261 13.70 23.81 19.96
CA ASN A 261 13.04 22.86 20.86
C ASN A 261 14.08 22.20 21.76
N ILE A 262 13.73 21.98 23.03
CA ILE A 262 14.59 21.29 23.99
C ILE A 262 13.84 20.15 24.67
N LYS A 263 14.61 19.13 25.04
CA LYS A 263 14.14 18.00 25.85
C LYS A 263 14.27 18.34 27.34
N VAL A 264 13.16 18.27 28.06
CA VAL A 264 13.11 18.59 29.49
C VAL A 264 12.60 17.38 30.28
N PRO A 265 13.26 16.98 31.38
CA PRO A 265 12.78 15.90 32.23
C PRO A 265 11.47 16.27 32.92
N LEU A 266 10.57 15.30 33.05
CA LEU A 266 9.35 15.42 33.84
C LEU A 266 9.63 15.08 35.29
N LYS A 267 8.93 15.73 36.24
CA LYS A 267 9.09 15.39 37.67
C LYS A 267 8.62 13.96 37.90
N PRO A 268 9.24 13.19 38.81
CA PRO A 268 8.86 11.80 39.07
C PRO A 268 7.36 11.57 39.34
N SER A 269 6.69 12.54 39.99
CA SER A 269 5.24 12.50 40.23
C SER A 269 4.42 12.59 38.95
N GLU A 270 4.86 13.38 37.96
CA GLU A 270 4.15 13.65 36.70
C GLU A 270 4.32 12.51 35.68
N GLN A 271 5.34 11.66 35.83
CA GLN A 271 5.72 10.67 34.80
C GLN A 271 4.64 9.59 34.58
N ALA A 272 3.88 9.25 35.63
CA ALA A 272 2.85 8.21 35.59
C ALA A 272 1.41 8.77 35.65
N GLU A 273 1.24 10.08 35.52
CA GLU A 273 -0.08 10.71 35.50
C GLU A 273 -0.77 10.56 34.14
N GLN A 274 -2.10 10.56 34.14
CA GLN A 274 -2.93 10.54 32.92
C GLN A 274 -2.83 11.90 32.21
N LYS A 275 -2.54 11.92 30.90
CA LYS A 275 -2.20 13.17 30.16
C LYS A 275 -3.41 13.99 29.73
N LEU A 276 -4.57 13.37 29.60
CA LEU A 276 -5.84 14.02 29.25
C LEU A 276 -6.87 13.71 30.32
N THR A 277 -7.81 14.62 30.59
CA THR A 277 -8.98 14.29 31.41
C THR A 277 -9.96 13.43 30.63
N ASP A 278 -10.88 12.77 31.32
CA ASP A 278 -11.90 11.93 30.67
C ASP A 278 -12.79 12.74 29.72
N ASP A 279 -13.19 13.95 30.12
CA ASP A 279 -13.98 14.86 29.29
C ASP A 279 -13.22 15.27 28.02
N GLU A 280 -11.90 15.48 28.12
CA GLU A 280 -11.06 15.80 26.97
C GLU A 280 -10.92 14.61 26.01
N ILE A 281 -10.80 13.38 26.54
CA ILE A 281 -10.76 12.16 25.74
C ILE A 281 -12.07 11.99 24.95
N ILE A 282 -13.21 12.22 25.59
CA ILE A 282 -14.53 12.13 24.94
C ILE A 282 -14.69 13.23 23.89
N SER A 283 -14.38 14.48 24.22
CA SER A 283 -14.45 15.61 23.28
C SER A 283 -13.58 15.38 22.03
N LEU A 284 -12.37 14.86 22.22
CA LEU A 284 -11.48 14.51 21.11
C LEU A 284 -12.04 13.35 20.27
N ALA A 285 -12.61 12.32 20.90
CA ALA A 285 -13.24 11.21 20.20
C ALA A 285 -14.45 11.65 19.34
N GLU A 286 -15.28 12.57 19.86
CA GLU A 286 -16.38 13.17 19.09
C GLU A 286 -15.88 13.95 17.88
N MET A 287 -14.78 14.70 18.06
CA MET A 287 -14.13 15.40 16.96
C MET A 287 -13.59 14.41 15.91
N GLY A 288 -13.00 13.29 16.35
CA GLY A 288 -12.56 12.21 15.47
C GLY A 288 -13.70 11.62 14.64
N LYS A 289 -14.86 11.35 15.25
CA LYS A 289 -16.07 10.90 14.54
C LYS A 289 -16.50 11.91 13.48
N ARG A 290 -16.55 13.20 13.82
CA ARG A 290 -16.92 14.26 12.86
C ARG A 290 -15.97 14.33 11.66
N ILE A 291 -14.67 14.12 11.87
CA ILE A 291 -13.69 14.09 10.80
C ILE A 291 -13.88 12.82 9.95
N GLU A 292 -14.04 11.65 10.56
CA GLU A 292 -14.34 10.40 9.83
C GLU A 292 -15.63 10.53 8.99
N ASP A 293 -16.69 11.10 9.56
CA ASP A 293 -17.95 11.35 8.86
C ASP A 293 -17.77 12.35 7.69
N TRP A 294 -16.91 13.37 7.82
CA TRP A 294 -16.62 14.28 6.70
C TRP A 294 -15.90 13.56 5.57
N TYR A 295 -14.93 12.70 5.91
CA TYR A 295 -14.08 12.03 4.95
C TYR A 295 -14.72 10.76 4.38
N GLN A 296 -15.67 10.13 5.08
CA GLN A 296 -16.32 8.85 4.76
C GLN A 296 -15.38 7.63 4.77
N PHE A 297 -14.24 7.75 5.46
CA PHE A 297 -13.30 6.66 5.68
C PHE A 297 -12.51 6.87 6.98
N PRO A 298 -11.95 5.82 7.61
CA PRO A 298 -11.19 5.97 8.85
C PRO A 298 -9.96 6.86 8.68
N GLN A 299 -9.70 7.69 9.70
CA GLN A 299 -8.61 8.68 9.71
C GLN A 299 -7.55 8.37 10.77
N ASP A 300 -6.32 8.73 10.43
CA ASP A 300 -5.17 8.96 11.30
C ASP A 300 -5.02 10.47 11.51
N ILE A 301 -5.16 10.94 12.75
CA ILE A 301 -5.34 12.35 13.12
C ILE A 301 -4.28 12.75 14.14
N GLU A 302 -3.53 13.81 13.86
CA GLU A 302 -2.62 14.43 14.83
C GLU A 302 -3.31 15.62 15.51
N TRP A 303 -3.16 15.73 16.83
CA TRP A 303 -3.81 16.76 17.63
C TRP A 303 -2.87 17.38 18.68
N ALA A 304 -3.19 18.60 19.09
CA ALA A 304 -2.43 19.39 20.04
C ALA A 304 -3.36 20.17 20.99
N LYS A 305 -3.13 20.04 22.30
CA LYS A 305 -3.90 20.71 23.35
C LYS A 305 -3.17 21.91 23.92
N LYS A 306 -3.85 23.05 24.01
CA LYS A 306 -3.37 24.27 24.69
C LYS A 306 -4.46 24.80 25.61
N GLY A 307 -4.23 24.76 26.92
CA GLY A 307 -5.28 25.06 27.90
C GLY A 307 -6.41 24.03 27.77
N ASN A 308 -7.65 24.51 27.66
CA ASN A 308 -8.83 23.64 27.48
C ASN A 308 -9.18 23.42 25.99
N GLU A 309 -8.40 23.98 25.06
CA GLU A 309 -8.67 23.87 23.63
C GLU A 309 -7.82 22.78 22.99
N ILE A 310 -8.46 21.95 22.17
CA ILE A 310 -7.79 20.92 21.36
C ILE A 310 -7.87 21.34 19.89
N PHE A 311 -6.72 21.33 19.24
CA PHE A 311 -6.56 21.65 17.83
C PHE A 311 -6.18 20.40 17.05
N ILE A 312 -6.74 20.25 15.85
CA ILE A 312 -6.33 19.23 14.90
C ILE A 312 -5.28 19.82 13.97
N VAL A 313 -4.11 19.20 13.95
CA VAL A 313 -2.95 19.73 13.21
C VAL A 313 -2.71 18.97 11.91
N GLN A 314 -3.22 17.74 11.77
CA GLN A 314 -3.13 16.94 10.55
C GLN A 314 -4.20 15.84 10.55
N THR A 315 -4.64 15.44 9.36
CA THR A 315 -5.40 14.19 9.16
C THR A 315 -5.01 13.53 7.85
N ARG A 316 -5.13 12.21 7.77
CA ARG A 316 -4.94 11.40 6.56
C ARG A 316 -5.72 10.07 6.65
N PRO A 317 -6.06 9.44 5.52
CA PRO A 317 -6.68 8.10 5.51
C PRO A 317 -5.84 7.06 6.25
N VAL A 318 -6.50 6.15 6.97
CA VAL A 318 -5.88 4.89 7.40
C VAL A 318 -5.84 3.94 6.21
N THR A 319 -4.66 3.70 5.65
CA THR A 319 -4.46 2.84 4.47
C THR A 319 -4.22 1.37 4.82
N THR A 320 -3.99 1.05 6.10
CA THR A 320 -3.63 -0.29 6.60
C THR A 320 -4.77 -1.00 7.33
N ILE A 321 -5.98 -0.96 6.77
CA ILE A 321 -7.14 -1.70 7.32
C ILE A 321 -7.01 -3.17 6.90
N LYS A 322 -6.59 -4.05 7.83
CA LYS A 322 -6.55 -5.51 7.62
C LYS A 322 -7.78 -6.17 8.27
N ALA A 323 -8.10 -7.39 7.86
CA ALA A 323 -9.13 -8.18 8.53
C ALA A 323 -8.74 -8.46 9.99
N LYS A 324 -9.76 -8.52 10.87
CA LYS A 324 -9.67 -8.67 12.34
C LYS A 324 -8.53 -9.58 12.81
N ALA A 325 -7.83 -9.12 13.86
CA ALA A 325 -6.79 -9.88 14.55
C ALA A 325 -7.32 -11.23 15.06
N GLU A 326 -6.54 -12.29 14.81
CA GLU A 326 -6.74 -13.64 15.32
C GLU A 326 -6.68 -13.64 16.85
N VAL A 327 -7.69 -14.20 17.51
CA VAL A 327 -7.64 -14.50 18.95
C VAL A 327 -6.96 -15.85 19.09
N ILE A 328 -5.80 -15.86 19.73
CA ILE A 328 -4.94 -17.03 19.91
C ILE A 328 -5.19 -17.60 21.32
N SER A 329 -5.17 -18.93 21.46
CA SER A 329 -5.26 -19.64 22.73
C SER A 329 -4.18 -19.17 23.73
N GLU A 330 -4.46 -19.33 25.03
CA GLU A 330 -3.50 -18.96 26.09
C GLU A 330 -2.16 -19.69 25.90
N ILE A 331 -1.11 -18.91 25.63
CA ILE A 331 0.28 -19.38 25.67
C ILE A 331 0.65 -19.57 27.14
N THR A 332 0.89 -20.82 27.54
CA THR A 332 1.23 -21.22 28.92
C THR A 332 2.70 -21.01 29.29
N THR A 333 3.51 -20.55 28.34
CA THR A 333 4.95 -20.30 28.51
C THR A 333 5.20 -19.02 29.32
N PRO A 334 6.29 -18.92 30.10
CA PRO A 334 6.63 -17.70 30.85
C PRO A 334 6.76 -16.47 29.93
N VAL A 335 6.09 -15.38 30.32
CA VAL A 335 6.21 -14.08 29.68
C VAL A 335 7.50 -13.42 30.15
N LEU A 336 8.44 -13.19 29.24
CA LEU A 336 9.69 -12.47 29.50
C LEU A 336 9.47 -10.96 29.59
N LEU A 337 8.66 -10.42 28.65
CA LEU A 337 8.40 -8.99 28.52
C LEU A 337 6.97 -8.74 28.07
N SER A 338 6.45 -7.55 28.39
CA SER A 338 5.16 -7.07 27.91
C SER A 338 5.30 -5.63 27.43
N GLY A 339 4.62 -5.30 26.33
CA GLY A 339 4.61 -3.98 25.70
C GLY A 339 3.23 -3.61 25.17
N ALA A 340 3.18 -2.68 24.24
CA ALA A 340 2.01 -2.39 23.43
C ALA A 340 1.99 -3.33 22.20
N PRO A 341 0.85 -3.98 21.90
CA PRO A 341 0.71 -4.72 20.65
C PRO A 341 0.73 -3.71 19.49
N ALA A 342 1.65 -3.89 18.56
CA ALA A 342 1.86 -2.95 17.46
C ALA A 342 1.41 -3.53 16.12
N SER A 343 1.85 -4.74 15.79
CA SER A 343 1.49 -5.45 14.55
C SER A 343 1.15 -6.90 14.90
N PRO A 344 -0.03 -7.40 14.51
CA PRO A 344 -0.51 -8.73 14.93
C PRO A 344 0.32 -9.87 14.34
N GLY A 345 0.20 -11.03 14.98
CA GLY A 345 0.84 -12.29 14.56
C GLY A 345 1.79 -12.85 15.63
N ILE A 346 2.21 -14.09 15.43
CA ILE A 346 3.17 -14.79 16.29
C ILE A 346 4.36 -15.24 15.45
N ALA A 347 5.57 -14.96 15.91
CA ALA A 347 6.78 -15.51 15.32
C ALA A 347 7.83 -15.81 16.39
N SER A 348 8.65 -16.83 16.13
CA SER A 348 9.73 -17.26 17.00
C SER A 348 11.05 -17.27 16.25
N GLY A 349 12.13 -16.86 16.91
CA GLY A 349 13.45 -16.76 16.30
C GLY A 349 14.53 -16.33 17.30
N PRO A 350 15.81 -16.39 16.90
CA PRO A 350 16.91 -15.86 17.69
C PRO A 350 16.85 -14.34 17.75
N VAL A 351 17.03 -13.79 18.95
CA VAL A 351 17.17 -12.35 19.18
C VAL A 351 18.43 -11.83 18.51
N LYS A 352 18.29 -10.69 17.81
CA LYS A 352 19.41 -9.86 17.40
C LYS A 352 19.21 -8.43 17.87
N ILE A 353 20.06 -7.99 18.79
CA ILE A 353 20.03 -6.65 19.37
C ILE A 353 20.79 -5.69 18.47
N VAL A 354 20.13 -4.63 18.03
CA VAL A 354 20.69 -3.58 17.17
C VAL A 354 20.57 -2.24 17.87
N SER A 355 21.72 -1.64 18.18
CA SER A 355 21.79 -0.37 18.91
C SER A 355 21.64 0.86 18.00
N GLU A 356 22.07 0.75 16.75
CA GLU A 356 22.19 1.85 15.79
C GLU A 356 22.03 1.35 14.34
N ALA A 357 21.65 2.27 13.43
CA ALA A 357 21.36 1.93 12.04
C ALA A 357 22.56 1.36 11.26
N SER A 358 23.79 1.68 11.66
CA SER A 358 25.01 1.14 11.05
C SER A 358 25.18 -0.37 11.23
N GLN A 359 24.44 -0.97 12.17
CA GLN A 359 24.52 -2.38 12.55
C GLN A 359 23.41 -3.24 11.92
N ILE A 360 22.55 -2.66 11.06
CA ILE A 360 21.39 -3.35 10.48
C ILE A 360 21.77 -4.61 9.68
N ASP A 361 22.96 -4.64 9.09
CA ASP A 361 23.47 -5.80 8.31
C ASP A 361 23.72 -7.04 9.15
N GLN A 362 23.75 -6.90 10.48
CA GLN A 362 23.88 -8.03 11.39
C GLN A 362 22.58 -8.85 11.53
N VAL A 363 21.44 -8.27 11.15
CA VAL A 363 20.12 -8.93 11.20
C VAL A 363 19.96 -9.81 9.98
N LYS A 364 19.75 -11.11 10.19
CA LYS A 364 19.57 -12.12 9.14
C LYS A 364 18.12 -12.56 9.03
N SER A 365 17.81 -13.22 7.91
CA SER A 365 16.50 -13.85 7.72
C SER A 365 16.27 -14.89 8.83
N GLY A 366 15.13 -14.78 9.52
CA GLY A 366 14.81 -15.64 10.67
C GLY A 366 15.05 -15.00 12.04
N ASP A 367 15.77 -13.87 12.13
CA ASP A 367 16.07 -13.21 13.39
C ASP A 367 14.88 -12.40 13.92
N ILE A 368 14.83 -12.20 15.24
CA ILE A 368 13.96 -11.23 15.91
C ILE A 368 14.77 -9.97 16.18
N LEU A 369 14.39 -8.87 15.54
CA LEU A 369 15.05 -7.57 15.71
C LEU A 369 14.64 -6.95 17.05
N VAL A 370 15.62 -6.72 17.92
CA VAL A 370 15.43 -6.03 19.20
C VAL A 370 16.20 -4.71 19.19
N ALA A 371 15.55 -3.58 19.48
CA ALA A 371 16.18 -2.26 19.46
C ALA A 371 15.56 -1.29 20.49
N LYS A 372 16.26 -0.21 20.84
CA LYS A 372 15.67 0.83 21.73
C LYS A 372 14.48 1.52 21.05
N MET A 373 14.67 1.87 19.78
CA MET A 373 13.66 2.38 18.84
C MET A 373 14.14 2.05 17.42
N THR A 374 13.23 2.05 16.45
CA THR A 374 13.62 1.95 15.03
C THR A 374 13.44 3.30 14.33
N THR A 375 14.31 3.57 13.37
CA THR A 375 14.20 4.70 12.45
C THR A 375 14.00 4.18 11.02
N PRO A 376 13.65 5.04 10.05
CA PRO A 376 13.66 4.70 8.63
C PRO A 376 14.82 3.84 8.13
N ASP A 377 16.01 4.03 8.66
CA ASP A 377 17.22 3.33 8.24
C ASP A 377 17.21 1.85 8.64
N PHE A 378 16.34 1.45 9.58
CA PHE A 378 16.19 0.07 10.00
C PHE A 378 15.30 -0.76 9.06
N VAL A 379 14.60 -0.15 8.09
CA VAL A 379 13.68 -0.86 7.18
C VAL A 379 14.31 -2.07 6.49
N PRO A 380 15.56 -2.03 5.97
CA PRO A 380 16.20 -3.21 5.39
C PRO A 380 16.34 -4.38 6.38
N ALA A 381 16.68 -4.11 7.64
CA ALA A 381 16.73 -5.11 8.69
C ALA A 381 15.33 -5.60 9.10
N MET A 382 14.37 -4.68 9.20
CA MET A 382 12.97 -5.02 9.51
C MET A 382 12.41 -6.01 8.48
N LYS A 383 12.67 -5.82 7.18
CA LYS A 383 12.27 -6.76 6.13
C LYS A 383 12.87 -8.17 6.26
N ARG A 384 14.04 -8.29 6.90
CA ARG A 384 14.70 -9.60 7.12
C ARG A 384 14.21 -10.27 8.40
N ALA A 385 13.79 -9.49 9.39
CA ALA A 385 13.37 -10.01 10.68
C ALA A 385 12.00 -10.73 10.60
N VAL A 386 11.83 -11.77 11.42
CA VAL A 386 10.53 -12.48 11.56
C VAL A 386 9.63 -11.88 12.63
N ALA A 387 10.20 -11.10 13.55
CA ALA A 387 9.47 -10.29 14.52
C ALA A 387 10.31 -9.09 14.98
N ILE A 388 9.66 -8.08 15.56
CA ILE A 388 10.31 -6.85 16.02
C ILE A 388 9.88 -6.52 17.45
N VAL A 389 10.85 -6.23 18.32
CA VAL A 389 10.61 -5.80 19.71
C VAL A 389 11.35 -4.49 19.99
N THR A 390 10.68 -3.48 20.53
CA THR A 390 11.34 -2.22 20.93
C THR A 390 11.12 -1.82 22.39
N ASP A 391 12.11 -1.13 22.98
CA ASP A 391 11.98 -0.57 24.33
C ASP A 391 11.00 0.60 24.38
N ARG A 392 11.00 1.44 23.34
CA ARG A 392 10.19 2.65 23.25
C ARG A 392 9.24 2.60 22.05
N GLY A 393 8.22 3.44 22.11
CA GLY A 393 7.25 3.64 21.04
C GLY A 393 5.82 3.23 21.44
N GLY A 394 4.85 3.95 20.92
CA GLY A 394 3.43 3.58 20.94
C GLY A 394 3.02 2.81 19.68
N ARG A 395 1.72 2.55 19.53
CA ARG A 395 1.11 1.92 18.35
C ARG A 395 1.27 2.76 17.09
N THR A 396 1.69 4.01 17.20
CA THR A 396 1.98 4.95 16.12
C THR A 396 3.47 5.06 15.78
N ALA A 397 4.35 4.43 16.55
CA ALA A 397 5.78 4.54 16.34
C ALA A 397 6.20 3.99 14.96
N HIS A 398 7.34 4.44 14.46
CA HIS A 398 7.91 3.95 13.21
C HIS A 398 7.95 2.42 13.13
N ALA A 399 8.38 1.76 14.22
CA ALA A 399 8.37 0.30 14.33
C ALA A 399 6.96 -0.29 14.10
N ALA A 400 5.92 0.29 14.68
CA ALA A 400 4.55 -0.19 14.59
C ALA A 400 3.97 -0.03 13.18
N ILE A 401 4.15 1.13 12.56
CA ILE A 401 3.62 1.44 11.22
C ILE A 401 4.26 0.52 10.18
N VAL A 402 5.60 0.49 10.11
CA VAL A 402 6.32 -0.29 9.11
C VAL A 402 6.10 -1.79 9.33
N SER A 403 6.03 -2.26 10.58
CA SER A 403 5.75 -3.69 10.82
C SER A 403 4.35 -4.11 10.36
N ARG A 404 3.34 -3.23 10.44
CA ARG A 404 2.01 -3.49 9.88
C ARG A 404 2.04 -3.56 8.36
N GLU A 405 2.76 -2.63 7.72
CA GLU A 405 2.95 -2.62 6.26
C GLU A 405 3.63 -3.90 5.79
N LEU A 406 4.67 -4.35 6.51
CA LEU A 406 5.42 -5.56 6.19
C LEU A 406 4.76 -6.87 6.68
N SER A 407 3.65 -6.78 7.43
CA SER A 407 2.99 -7.95 8.07
C SER A 407 3.88 -8.74 9.03
N ILE A 408 4.76 -8.04 9.76
CA ILE A 408 5.70 -8.65 10.72
C ILE A 408 5.14 -8.46 12.14
N PRO A 409 5.07 -9.51 12.98
CA PRO A 409 4.69 -9.39 14.39
C PRO A 409 5.55 -8.37 15.12
N CYS A 410 4.92 -7.44 15.85
CA CYS A 410 5.65 -6.37 16.53
C CYS A 410 5.07 -6.02 17.91
N VAL A 411 5.98 -5.88 18.88
CA VAL A 411 5.70 -5.41 20.24
C VAL A 411 6.59 -4.20 20.53
N VAL A 412 5.98 -3.08 20.91
CA VAL A 412 6.70 -1.81 21.15
C VAL A 412 6.53 -1.34 22.59
N GLY A 413 7.43 -0.50 23.08
CA GLY A 413 7.26 0.12 24.40
C GLY A 413 7.44 -0.87 25.56
N THR A 414 8.32 -1.86 25.45
CA THR A 414 8.61 -2.83 26.53
C THR A 414 9.42 -2.23 27.68
N GLY A 415 10.05 -1.08 27.47
CA GLY A 415 10.90 -0.36 28.43
C GLY A 415 12.30 -0.95 28.63
N GLN A 416 12.47 -2.27 28.48
CA GLN A 416 13.67 -3.00 28.93
C GLN A 416 14.05 -4.21 28.06
N ALA A 417 13.51 -4.36 26.84
CA ALA A 417 13.87 -5.46 25.95
C ALA A 417 15.36 -5.53 25.64
N THR A 418 16.02 -4.40 25.36
CA THR A 418 17.45 -4.39 25.04
C THR A 418 18.37 -4.75 26.21
N SER A 419 17.87 -4.67 27.45
CA SER A 419 18.61 -5.04 28.66
C SER A 419 18.27 -6.43 29.21
N VAL A 420 17.05 -6.91 28.96
CA VAL A 420 16.56 -8.21 29.47
C VAL A 420 16.87 -9.35 28.50
N LEU A 421 16.80 -9.09 27.20
CA LEU A 421 17.08 -10.10 26.17
C LEU A 421 18.58 -10.16 25.86
N THR A 422 19.02 -11.31 25.37
CA THR A 422 20.43 -11.55 24.99
C THR A 422 20.53 -11.98 23.53
N ASP A 423 21.64 -11.61 22.87
CA ASP A 423 21.89 -11.99 21.47
C ASP A 423 21.82 -13.52 21.29
N LYS A 424 21.15 -13.98 20.23
CA LYS A 424 20.85 -15.38 19.88
C LYS A 424 19.87 -16.11 20.78
N GLN A 425 19.34 -15.46 21.83
CA GLN A 425 18.28 -16.06 22.66
C GLN A 425 17.05 -16.37 21.83
N ILE A 426 16.51 -17.58 21.92
CA ILE A 426 15.27 -17.94 21.23
C ILE A 426 14.08 -17.41 22.03
N ILE A 427 13.26 -16.58 21.40
CA ILE A 427 12.02 -16.06 21.98
C ILE A 427 10.86 -16.23 21.01
N THR A 428 9.65 -16.06 21.53
CA THR A 428 8.43 -15.95 20.74
C THR A 428 7.77 -14.60 20.98
N VAL A 429 7.42 -13.90 19.92
CA VAL A 429 6.78 -12.58 19.97
C VAL A 429 5.33 -12.73 19.55
N ASP A 430 4.41 -12.38 20.45
CA ASP A 430 2.98 -12.23 20.17
C ASP A 430 2.67 -10.73 20.02
N GLY A 431 2.62 -10.30 18.76
CA GLY A 431 2.32 -8.94 18.39
C GLY A 431 0.85 -8.56 18.55
N SER A 432 -0.04 -9.54 18.72
CA SER A 432 -1.48 -9.33 18.97
C SER A 432 -1.76 -9.00 20.44
N GLN A 433 -1.12 -9.72 21.38
CA GLN A 433 -1.26 -9.45 22.82
C GLN A 433 -0.20 -8.48 23.37
N GLY A 434 0.86 -8.19 22.62
CA GLY A 434 1.94 -7.34 23.10
C GLY A 434 2.87 -8.06 24.08
N LYS A 435 3.05 -9.37 23.92
CA LYS A 435 3.82 -10.22 24.86
C LYS A 435 5.01 -10.87 24.17
N VAL A 436 6.08 -11.04 24.93
CA VAL A 436 7.28 -11.78 24.51
C VAL A 436 7.48 -12.94 25.46
N TYR A 437 7.62 -14.14 24.93
CA TYR A 437 7.70 -15.40 25.67
C TYR A 437 9.08 -16.04 25.52
N GLU A 438 9.46 -16.81 26.51
CA GLU A 438 10.69 -17.60 26.47
C GLU A 438 10.58 -18.78 25.51
N GLY A 439 11.63 -19.02 24.72
CA GLY A 439 11.72 -20.19 23.84
C GLY A 439 10.81 -20.12 22.61
N LYS A 440 10.72 -21.25 21.91
CA LYS A 440 9.92 -21.43 20.70
C LYS A 440 8.58 -22.05 21.08
N VAL A 441 7.51 -21.26 21.02
CA VAL A 441 6.14 -21.77 21.20
C VAL A 441 5.66 -22.28 19.85
N ALA A 442 5.30 -23.56 19.77
CA ALA A 442 4.61 -24.11 18.61
C ALA A 442 3.15 -23.64 18.67
N GLY A 443 2.79 -22.62 17.89
CA GLY A 443 1.39 -22.24 17.74
C GLY A 443 0.62 -23.35 17.01
N GLU A 444 -0.21 -24.11 17.72
CA GLU A 444 -1.28 -24.87 17.08
C GLU A 444 -2.26 -23.87 16.45
N LYS A 445 -2.32 -23.85 15.11
CA LYS A 445 -3.38 -23.15 14.37
C LYS A 445 -4.69 -23.90 14.60
N VAL A 446 -5.46 -23.50 15.60
CA VAL A 446 -6.84 -24.02 15.79
C VAL A 446 -7.75 -23.34 14.77
N ALA A 447 -8.41 -24.16 13.94
CA ALA A 447 -9.43 -23.72 12.99
C ALA A 447 -10.58 -23.01 13.71
N VAL A 448 -10.88 -21.76 13.30
CA VAL A 448 -12.00 -21.00 13.87
C VAL A 448 -13.32 -21.49 13.27
N SER A 449 -14.20 -21.95 14.16
CA SER A 449 -15.63 -22.15 13.91
C SER A 449 -16.31 -20.82 13.60
N ALA A 450 -17.02 -20.76 12.48
CA ALA A 450 -17.73 -19.60 11.97
C ALA A 450 -18.73 -19.04 13.00
N THR A 451 -18.66 -17.74 13.31
CA THR A 451 -19.75 -17.02 13.99
C THR A 451 -20.48 -16.11 13.01
N LEU A 452 -21.76 -16.47 12.83
CA LEU A 452 -22.92 -15.82 12.19
C LEU A 452 -22.66 -14.93 10.94
N PRO A 453 -23.13 -15.36 9.75
CA PRO A 453 -22.95 -14.62 8.51
C PRO A 453 -23.76 -13.33 8.50
N LYS A 454 -23.14 -12.21 8.06
CA LYS A 454 -23.88 -11.17 7.35
C LYS A 454 -24.72 -11.86 6.27
N GLU A 455 -25.99 -11.50 6.10
CA GLU A 455 -26.85 -12.09 5.06
C GLU A 455 -26.10 -12.09 3.72
N LYS A 456 -25.93 -13.28 3.12
CA LYS A 456 -25.28 -13.42 1.83
C LYS A 456 -26.09 -12.68 0.77
N ILE A 457 -25.50 -11.67 0.17
CA ILE A 457 -26.12 -10.91 -0.91
C ILE A 457 -26.14 -11.82 -2.15
N LYS A 458 -27.32 -12.30 -2.52
CA LYS A 458 -27.48 -13.12 -3.73
C LYS A 458 -27.40 -12.24 -4.97
N THR A 459 -26.50 -12.60 -5.88
CA THR A 459 -26.36 -11.97 -7.20
C THR A 459 -26.40 -13.02 -8.30
N LYS A 460 -26.86 -12.66 -9.50
CA LYS A 460 -26.81 -13.52 -10.69
C LYS A 460 -25.43 -13.47 -11.36
N THR A 461 -24.85 -12.28 -11.49
CA THR A 461 -23.46 -12.09 -11.87
C THR A 461 -22.56 -12.52 -10.71
N ARG A 462 -21.62 -13.42 -11.01
CA ARG A 462 -20.70 -13.97 -10.01
C ARG A 462 -19.58 -13.00 -9.69
N VAL A 463 -19.18 -12.95 -8.42
CA VAL A 463 -17.99 -12.22 -7.97
C VAL A 463 -16.85 -13.20 -7.81
N TYR A 464 -15.89 -13.09 -8.70
CA TYR A 464 -14.63 -13.81 -8.64
C TYR A 464 -13.51 -12.92 -8.09
N VAL A 465 -12.37 -13.54 -7.79
CA VAL A 465 -11.18 -12.84 -7.32
C VAL A 465 -9.97 -13.09 -8.22
N ASN A 466 -9.11 -12.09 -8.34
CA ASN A 466 -7.78 -12.20 -8.94
C ASN A 466 -6.77 -12.58 -7.85
N LEU A 467 -6.06 -13.70 -8.00
CA LEU A 467 -5.08 -14.20 -7.04
C LEU A 467 -3.76 -14.62 -7.70
N ALA A 468 -2.70 -14.55 -6.91
CA ALA A 468 -1.33 -14.84 -7.33
C ALA A 468 -0.50 -15.48 -6.20
N GLU A 469 -0.77 -15.11 -4.94
CA GLU A 469 -0.04 -15.56 -3.76
C GLU A 469 -0.77 -16.72 -3.05
N PRO A 470 -0.12 -17.87 -2.83
CA PRO A 470 -0.74 -19.02 -2.15
C PRO A 470 -1.17 -18.74 -0.72
N GLU A 471 -0.47 -17.86 0.00
CA GLU A 471 -0.65 -17.58 1.43
C GLU A 471 -2.00 -16.93 1.74
N VAL A 472 -2.59 -16.23 0.76
CA VAL A 472 -3.89 -15.56 0.92
C VAL A 472 -5.08 -16.43 0.51
N ALA A 473 -4.86 -17.59 -0.12
CA ALA A 473 -5.90 -18.40 -0.76
C ALA A 473 -7.01 -18.82 0.22
N GLU A 474 -6.65 -19.44 1.36
CA GLU A 474 -7.62 -19.92 2.36
C GLU A 474 -8.44 -18.77 2.96
N ARG A 475 -7.78 -17.64 3.26
CA ARG A 475 -8.41 -16.46 3.84
C ARG A 475 -9.43 -15.85 2.89
N VAL A 476 -9.08 -15.74 1.62
CA VAL A 476 -9.96 -15.18 0.59
C VAL A 476 -11.11 -16.13 0.28
N ALA A 477 -10.83 -17.44 0.23
CA ALA A 477 -11.86 -18.47 0.06
C ALA A 477 -12.92 -18.44 1.18
N ALA A 478 -12.57 -18.03 2.40
CA ALA A 478 -13.53 -17.89 3.50
C ALA A 478 -14.52 -16.72 3.34
N ARG A 479 -14.30 -15.80 2.39
CA ARG A 479 -15.17 -14.65 2.12
C ARG A 479 -16.34 -15.00 1.18
N ASP A 480 -17.26 -14.06 1.00
CA ASP A 480 -18.42 -14.22 0.11
C ASP A 480 -18.03 -14.05 -1.37
N VAL A 481 -17.20 -14.99 -1.85
CA VAL A 481 -16.64 -15.03 -3.21
C VAL A 481 -17.04 -16.33 -3.91
N ASP A 482 -17.36 -16.23 -5.20
CA ASP A 482 -17.91 -17.33 -5.99
C ASP A 482 -16.83 -18.21 -6.66
N GLY A 483 -15.56 -17.83 -6.56
CA GLY A 483 -14.42 -18.53 -7.19
C GLY A 483 -13.24 -17.61 -7.49
N VAL A 484 -12.23 -18.14 -8.17
CA VAL A 484 -11.08 -17.38 -8.67
C VAL A 484 -11.24 -17.22 -10.18
N GLY A 485 -11.32 -15.98 -10.65
CA GLY A 485 -11.54 -15.65 -12.07
C GLY A 485 -10.24 -15.47 -12.83
N LEU A 486 -9.15 -15.26 -12.09
CA LEU A 486 -7.78 -15.22 -12.61
C LEU A 486 -6.81 -15.67 -11.53
N LEU A 487 -6.30 -16.90 -11.66
CA LEU A 487 -5.11 -17.35 -10.94
C LEU A 487 -3.88 -17.14 -11.83
N ARG A 488 -2.96 -16.32 -11.35
CA ARG A 488 -1.64 -16.03 -11.92
C ARG A 488 -0.57 -16.90 -11.26
N ALA A 489 0.06 -17.81 -11.99
CA ALA A 489 1.12 -18.66 -11.44
C ALA A 489 2.55 -18.13 -11.68
N GLU A 490 2.69 -16.89 -12.17
CA GLU A 490 3.98 -16.24 -12.40
C GLU A 490 4.88 -16.26 -11.17
N PHE A 491 4.33 -16.06 -9.97
CA PHE A 491 5.09 -16.17 -8.71
C PHE A 491 5.49 -17.60 -8.37
N ILE A 492 4.64 -18.59 -8.68
CA ILE A 492 4.98 -20.01 -8.49
C ILE A 492 6.16 -20.36 -9.40
N ILE A 493 6.09 -19.97 -10.68
CA ILE A 493 7.13 -20.23 -11.69
C ILE A 493 8.42 -19.47 -11.35
N ALA A 494 8.33 -18.20 -10.96
CA ALA A 494 9.49 -17.45 -10.46
C ALA A 494 10.11 -18.10 -9.21
N GLY A 495 9.29 -18.68 -8.33
CA GLY A 495 9.73 -19.45 -7.17
C GLY A 495 10.39 -20.79 -7.52
N ILE A 496 10.09 -21.39 -8.69
CA ILE A 496 10.84 -22.54 -9.21
C ILE A 496 12.28 -22.09 -9.58
N GLY A 497 12.43 -20.89 -10.14
CA GLY A 497 13.72 -20.19 -10.28
C GLY A 497 14.60 -20.62 -11.45
N GLU A 498 14.17 -21.62 -12.24
CA GLU A 498 14.92 -22.16 -13.38
C GLU A 498 14.04 -22.16 -14.64
N HIS A 499 14.66 -21.92 -15.81
CA HIS A 499 13.97 -21.96 -17.10
C HIS A 499 13.48 -23.37 -17.42
N PRO A 500 12.23 -23.59 -17.88
CA PRO A 500 11.70 -24.93 -18.14
C PRO A 500 12.52 -25.73 -19.16
N ASN A 501 12.96 -25.14 -20.27
CA ASN A 501 13.85 -25.83 -21.24
C ASN A 501 15.20 -26.21 -20.63
N TYR A 502 15.74 -25.39 -19.72
CA TYR A 502 16.96 -25.73 -19.00
C TYR A 502 16.73 -26.97 -18.13
N MET A 503 15.61 -27.02 -17.39
CA MET A 503 15.23 -28.20 -16.60
C MET A 503 15.00 -29.44 -17.48
N ILE A 504 14.37 -29.29 -18.66
CA ILE A 504 14.18 -30.38 -19.63
C ILE A 504 15.53 -30.92 -20.10
N SER A 505 16.48 -30.06 -20.46
CA SER A 505 17.83 -30.45 -20.91
C SER A 505 18.58 -31.32 -19.89
N GLN A 506 18.25 -31.15 -18.60
CA GLN A 506 18.83 -31.88 -17.48
C GLN A 506 17.98 -33.09 -17.02
N ASN A 507 16.93 -33.47 -17.78
CA ASN A 507 15.93 -34.49 -17.39
C ASN A 507 15.20 -34.19 -16.07
N ARG A 508 15.10 -32.91 -15.69
CA ARG A 508 14.47 -32.42 -14.45
C ARG A 508 13.07 -31.81 -14.67
N GLY A 509 12.47 -31.99 -15.85
CA GLY A 509 11.14 -31.45 -16.16
C GLY A 509 10.03 -31.89 -15.19
N HIS A 510 10.16 -33.08 -14.59
CA HIS A 510 9.22 -33.58 -13.57
C HIS A 510 9.22 -32.70 -12.29
N GLU A 511 10.35 -32.11 -11.91
CA GLU A 511 10.41 -31.19 -10.77
C GLU A 511 9.58 -29.92 -11.03
N PHE A 512 9.58 -29.42 -12.27
CA PHE A 512 8.75 -28.28 -12.67
C PHE A 512 7.26 -28.62 -12.54
N VAL A 513 6.86 -29.80 -13.06
CA VAL A 513 5.49 -30.31 -12.96
C VAL A 513 5.04 -30.39 -11.51
N ASP A 514 5.86 -30.98 -10.64
CA ASP A 514 5.53 -31.20 -9.23
C ASP A 514 5.40 -29.89 -8.45
N LYS A 515 6.35 -28.97 -8.62
CA LYS A 515 6.33 -27.66 -7.95
C LYS A 515 5.14 -26.80 -8.43
N LEU A 516 4.88 -26.77 -9.73
CA LEU A 516 3.75 -26.04 -10.29
C LEU A 516 2.42 -26.62 -9.81
N ALA A 517 2.27 -27.95 -9.85
CA ALA A 517 1.08 -28.64 -9.36
C ALA A 517 0.85 -28.38 -7.87
N GLN A 518 1.90 -28.41 -7.05
CA GLN A 518 1.82 -28.09 -5.63
C GLN A 518 1.32 -26.65 -5.40
N GLY A 519 1.89 -25.68 -6.13
CA GLY A 519 1.47 -24.28 -6.05
C GLY A 519 0.01 -24.07 -6.41
N ILE A 520 -0.45 -24.65 -7.53
CA ILE A 520 -1.84 -24.55 -7.99
C ILE A 520 -2.80 -25.27 -7.02
N THR A 521 -2.39 -26.41 -6.46
CA THR A 521 -3.19 -27.22 -5.51
C THR A 521 -3.62 -26.41 -4.29
N THR A 522 -2.77 -25.51 -3.78
CA THR A 522 -3.11 -24.65 -2.64
C THR A 522 -4.38 -23.84 -2.91
N PHE A 523 -4.53 -23.30 -4.12
CA PHE A 523 -5.72 -22.52 -4.49
C PHE A 523 -6.93 -23.41 -4.75
N THR A 524 -6.77 -24.48 -5.52
CA THR A 524 -7.89 -25.35 -5.89
C THR A 524 -8.50 -26.01 -4.66
N LYS A 525 -7.66 -26.45 -3.72
CA LYS A 525 -8.08 -26.97 -2.41
C LYS A 525 -8.86 -25.94 -1.60
N ALA A 526 -8.35 -24.71 -1.48
CA ALA A 526 -8.99 -23.65 -0.70
C ALA A 526 -10.38 -23.28 -1.24
N PHE A 527 -10.54 -23.25 -2.57
CA PHE A 527 -11.78 -22.81 -3.20
C PHE A 527 -12.78 -23.95 -3.46
N ASN A 528 -12.37 -25.22 -3.41
CA ASN A 528 -13.22 -26.37 -3.73
C ASN A 528 -14.59 -26.33 -3.00
N PRO A 529 -15.74 -26.50 -3.69
CA PRO A 529 -15.92 -26.84 -5.12
C PRO A 529 -16.04 -25.64 -6.07
N ARG A 530 -15.80 -24.41 -5.61
CA ARG A 530 -15.87 -23.20 -6.46
C ARG A 530 -14.76 -23.20 -7.51
N PRO A 531 -15.03 -22.70 -8.73
CA PRO A 531 -14.07 -22.73 -9.82
C PRO A 531 -12.83 -21.91 -9.52
N VAL A 532 -11.68 -22.41 -9.98
CA VAL A 532 -10.41 -21.69 -10.02
C VAL A 532 -9.94 -21.65 -11.47
N VAL A 533 -10.02 -20.48 -12.09
CA VAL A 533 -9.60 -20.27 -13.48
C VAL A 533 -8.11 -19.96 -13.50
N TYR A 534 -7.31 -20.97 -13.83
CA TYR A 534 -5.87 -20.85 -14.00
C TYR A 534 -5.53 -20.28 -15.38
N ARG A 535 -4.80 -19.17 -15.42
CA ARG A 535 -4.23 -18.65 -16.66
C ARG A 535 -2.89 -19.34 -16.90
N THR A 536 -2.75 -20.03 -18.03
CA THR A 536 -1.46 -20.63 -18.40
C THR A 536 -0.37 -19.58 -18.50
N ASN A 537 0.89 -19.98 -18.39
CA ASN A 537 1.98 -19.04 -18.18
C ASN A 537 2.10 -18.00 -19.30
N ASP A 538 2.09 -16.73 -18.93
CA ASP A 538 2.11 -15.60 -19.86
C ASP A 538 3.41 -14.78 -19.76
N PHE A 539 4.49 -15.38 -19.25
CA PHE A 539 5.80 -14.76 -19.23
C PHE A 539 6.25 -14.29 -20.61
N LYS A 540 6.79 -13.07 -20.61
CA LYS A 540 7.53 -12.48 -21.73
C LYS A 540 8.94 -13.08 -21.80
N THR A 541 9.57 -12.94 -22.95
CA THR A 541 10.96 -13.40 -23.20
C THR A 541 11.95 -12.87 -22.16
N ASN A 542 11.87 -11.58 -21.82
CA ASN A 542 12.73 -10.96 -20.80
C ASN A 542 12.54 -11.54 -19.39
N GLU A 543 11.33 -11.95 -19.03
CA GLU A 543 11.02 -12.59 -17.73
C GLU A 543 11.59 -14.01 -17.69
N TYR A 544 11.40 -14.81 -18.75
CA TYR A 544 12.03 -16.13 -18.85
C TYR A 544 13.57 -16.04 -18.89
N ARG A 545 14.12 -15.06 -19.60
CA ARG A 545 15.57 -14.82 -19.70
C ARG A 545 16.21 -14.52 -18.34
N ALA A 546 15.45 -13.93 -17.42
CA ALA A 546 15.89 -13.62 -16.07
C ALA A 546 15.95 -14.85 -15.14
N LEU A 547 15.34 -15.98 -15.51
CA LEU A 547 15.46 -17.23 -14.77
C LEU A 547 16.83 -17.88 -14.98
N THR A 548 17.24 -18.73 -14.03
CA THR A 548 18.47 -19.52 -14.16
C THR A 548 18.41 -20.38 -15.43
N GLY A 549 19.43 -20.27 -16.28
CA GLY A 549 19.50 -20.95 -17.58
C GLY A 549 18.67 -20.31 -18.70
N GLY A 550 17.91 -19.24 -18.43
CA GLY A 550 17.01 -18.62 -19.42
C GLY A 550 17.74 -17.92 -20.57
N GLN A 551 18.96 -17.41 -20.35
CA GLN A 551 19.72 -16.71 -21.37
C GLN A 551 20.10 -17.57 -22.59
N GLU A 552 20.10 -18.89 -22.44
CA GLU A 552 20.39 -19.85 -23.52
C GLU A 552 19.20 -20.08 -24.45
N TYR A 553 17.97 -19.85 -23.98
CA TYR A 553 16.74 -20.20 -24.68
C TYR A 553 15.91 -18.98 -25.12
N GLU A 554 16.20 -17.80 -24.57
CA GLU A 554 15.39 -16.59 -24.77
C GLU A 554 16.18 -15.47 -25.42
N ASP A 555 15.77 -15.04 -26.61
CA ASP A 555 16.37 -13.88 -27.27
C ASP A 555 15.95 -12.55 -26.62
N VAL A 556 16.71 -11.48 -26.90
CA VAL A 556 16.34 -10.12 -26.50
C VAL A 556 15.36 -9.55 -27.53
N GLU A 557 14.17 -9.17 -27.07
CA GLU A 557 13.16 -8.51 -27.91
C GLU A 557 13.11 -7.00 -27.61
N GLU A 558 12.97 -6.19 -28.67
CA GLU A 558 12.79 -4.74 -28.55
C GLU A 558 11.48 -4.36 -27.82
N ASN A 559 10.42 -5.15 -28.02
CA ASN A 559 9.11 -4.90 -27.42
C ASN A 559 8.55 -6.19 -26.79
N PRO A 560 9.02 -6.60 -25.60
CA PRO A 560 8.61 -7.85 -24.97
C PRO A 560 7.09 -7.96 -24.71
N MET A 561 6.40 -6.81 -24.58
CA MET A 561 4.93 -6.76 -24.43
C MET A 561 4.20 -7.39 -25.63
N LEU A 562 4.70 -7.16 -26.85
CA LEU A 562 4.13 -7.66 -28.10
C LEU A 562 4.77 -8.97 -28.60
N GLY A 563 5.86 -9.39 -27.95
CA GLY A 563 6.78 -10.41 -28.40
C GLY A 563 6.36 -11.86 -28.12
N TYR A 564 7.34 -12.75 -28.02
CA TYR A 564 7.14 -14.21 -27.98
C TYR A 564 6.60 -14.72 -26.63
N ARG A 565 5.27 -14.68 -26.48
CA ARG A 565 4.50 -15.04 -25.25
C ARG A 565 3.11 -15.61 -25.55
N GLY A 566 2.46 -16.16 -24.52
CA GLY A 566 1.08 -16.70 -24.59
C GLY A 566 0.92 -17.81 -25.62
N ALA A 567 -0.22 -17.86 -26.31
CA ALA A 567 -0.57 -18.94 -27.23
C ALA A 567 0.49 -19.22 -28.31
N SER A 568 1.15 -18.19 -28.84
CA SER A 568 2.21 -18.36 -29.85
C SER A 568 3.40 -19.17 -29.34
N ARG A 569 3.70 -19.06 -28.04
CA ARG A 569 4.74 -19.86 -27.39
C ARG A 569 4.29 -21.31 -27.24
N TYR A 570 3.05 -21.54 -26.82
CA TYR A 570 2.53 -22.90 -26.59
C TYR A 570 2.51 -23.79 -27.84
N ILE A 571 2.35 -23.19 -29.02
CA ILE A 571 2.34 -23.89 -30.31
C ILE A 571 3.73 -24.05 -30.94
N THR A 572 4.75 -23.39 -30.37
CA THR A 572 6.12 -23.37 -30.89
C THR A 572 7.04 -24.14 -29.95
N ASP A 573 7.02 -23.82 -28.66
CA ASP A 573 7.70 -24.54 -27.59
C ASP A 573 6.72 -25.49 -26.89
N ILE A 574 6.39 -26.57 -27.60
CA ILE A 574 5.35 -27.52 -27.20
C ILE A 574 5.76 -28.28 -25.94
N ASP A 575 7.05 -28.59 -25.76
CA ASP A 575 7.50 -29.44 -24.67
C ASP A 575 7.42 -28.73 -23.31
N VAL A 576 7.70 -27.43 -23.25
CA VAL A 576 7.44 -26.61 -22.05
C VAL A 576 5.94 -26.56 -21.74
N PHE A 577 5.09 -26.36 -22.76
CA PHE A 577 3.64 -26.32 -22.55
C PHE A 577 3.07 -27.66 -22.07
N LYS A 578 3.63 -28.79 -22.54
CA LYS A 578 3.25 -30.12 -22.03
C LYS A 578 3.55 -30.29 -20.54
N LEU A 579 4.66 -29.76 -20.02
CA LEU A 579 4.93 -29.81 -18.58
C LEU A 579 3.84 -29.09 -17.78
N GLU A 580 3.42 -27.92 -18.26
CA GLU A 580 2.32 -27.17 -17.63
C GLU A 580 0.99 -27.93 -17.69
N ILE A 581 0.67 -28.58 -18.82
CA ILE A 581 -0.53 -29.41 -18.95
C ILE A 581 -0.49 -30.62 -18.01
N GLU A 582 0.66 -31.28 -17.85
CA GLU A 582 0.81 -32.39 -16.91
C GLU A 582 0.63 -31.93 -15.46
N ALA A 583 1.10 -30.73 -15.10
CA ALA A 583 0.84 -30.14 -13.78
C ALA A 583 -0.67 -29.92 -13.57
N ILE A 584 -1.37 -29.36 -14.56
CA ILE A 584 -2.83 -29.16 -14.53
C ILE A 584 -3.56 -30.50 -14.36
N LYS A 585 -3.19 -31.53 -15.12
CA LYS A 585 -3.77 -32.87 -15.03
C LYS A 585 -3.57 -33.46 -13.64
N LYS A 586 -2.36 -33.33 -13.07
CA LYS A 586 -2.04 -33.80 -11.71
C LYS A 586 -2.94 -33.14 -10.66
N VAL A 587 -3.13 -31.82 -10.71
CA VAL A 587 -4.02 -31.13 -9.75
C VAL A 587 -5.48 -31.54 -9.93
N ARG A 588 -5.93 -31.70 -11.19
CA ARG A 588 -7.32 -32.05 -11.50
C ARG A 588 -7.74 -33.46 -11.06
N GLN A 589 -6.80 -34.37 -10.81
CA GLN A 589 -7.11 -35.69 -10.25
C GLN A 589 -7.80 -35.57 -8.90
N ASP A 590 -7.34 -34.65 -8.06
CA ASP A 590 -7.91 -34.42 -6.72
C ASP A 590 -8.92 -33.25 -6.70
N TYR A 591 -8.72 -32.25 -7.56
CA TYR A 591 -9.46 -30.99 -7.53
C TYR A 591 -10.04 -30.63 -8.92
N PRO A 592 -11.23 -31.16 -9.27
CA PRO A 592 -11.82 -30.95 -10.60
C PRO A 592 -12.30 -29.50 -10.85
N ASN A 593 -12.30 -28.64 -9.82
CA ASN A 593 -12.65 -27.23 -9.91
C ASN A 593 -11.60 -26.35 -10.60
N LEU A 594 -10.45 -26.90 -11.02
CA LEU A 594 -9.40 -26.17 -11.78
C LEU A 594 -9.77 -26.03 -13.26
N TRP A 595 -10.12 -24.83 -13.71
CA TRP A 595 -10.33 -24.51 -15.12
C TRP A 595 -9.08 -23.87 -15.72
N VAL A 596 -8.99 -23.82 -17.04
CA VAL A 596 -7.82 -23.27 -17.75
C VAL A 596 -8.24 -22.11 -18.63
N MET A 597 -7.41 -21.08 -18.70
CA MET A 597 -7.55 -19.93 -19.57
C MET A 597 -6.27 -19.70 -20.37
N ILE A 598 -6.41 -19.61 -21.70
CA ILE A 598 -5.28 -19.36 -22.61
C ILE A 598 -5.12 -17.85 -22.85
N PRO A 599 -3.98 -17.25 -22.47
CA PRO A 599 -3.68 -15.84 -22.72
C PRO A 599 -3.04 -15.57 -24.08
N PHE A 600 -3.03 -14.29 -24.44
CA PHE A 600 -2.35 -13.65 -25.57
C PHE A 600 -2.56 -14.37 -26.90
N VAL A 601 -3.78 -14.81 -27.14
CA VAL A 601 -4.20 -15.46 -28.37
C VAL A 601 -4.38 -14.40 -29.45
N ARG A 602 -3.59 -14.43 -30.52
CA ARG A 602 -3.61 -13.43 -31.59
C ARG A 602 -4.51 -13.82 -32.76
N THR A 603 -4.56 -15.12 -33.08
CA THR A 603 -5.32 -15.64 -34.22
C THR A 603 -6.16 -16.86 -33.86
N VAL A 604 -7.24 -17.08 -34.62
CA VAL A 604 -8.13 -18.23 -34.43
C VAL A 604 -7.36 -19.55 -34.59
N ASP A 605 -6.38 -19.58 -35.50
CA ASP A 605 -5.53 -20.75 -35.73
C ASP A 605 -4.59 -21.04 -34.55
N GLU A 606 -4.03 -20.00 -33.90
CA GLU A 606 -3.25 -20.19 -32.66
C GLU A 606 -4.10 -20.88 -31.60
N LEU A 607 -5.31 -20.39 -31.33
CA LEU A 607 -6.21 -21.04 -30.36
C LEU A 607 -6.51 -22.48 -30.75
N ALA A 608 -6.88 -22.72 -32.01
CA ALA A 608 -7.22 -24.05 -32.49
C ALA A 608 -6.04 -25.03 -32.36
N ARG A 609 -4.81 -24.57 -32.63
CA ARG A 609 -3.60 -25.39 -32.44
C ARG A 609 -3.30 -25.64 -30.98
N THR A 610 -3.41 -24.63 -30.10
CA THR A 610 -3.25 -24.80 -28.65
C THR A 610 -4.25 -25.84 -28.11
N VAL A 611 -5.52 -25.76 -28.53
CA VAL A 611 -6.55 -26.75 -28.15
C VAL A 611 -6.17 -28.15 -28.60
N ARG A 612 -5.75 -28.34 -29.87
CA ARG A 612 -5.31 -29.65 -30.37
C ARG A 612 -4.14 -30.22 -29.57
N ILE A 613 -3.19 -29.38 -29.15
CA ILE A 613 -2.06 -29.81 -28.30
C ILE A 613 -2.57 -30.29 -26.95
N MET A 614 -3.44 -29.53 -26.28
CA MET A 614 -4.04 -29.95 -25.00
C MET A 614 -4.80 -31.29 -25.13
N GLU A 615 -5.57 -31.44 -26.21
CA GLU A 615 -6.30 -32.68 -26.49
C GLU A 615 -5.39 -33.88 -26.77
N SER A 616 -4.22 -33.65 -27.38
CA SER A 616 -3.24 -34.69 -27.70
C SER A 616 -2.57 -35.30 -26.47
N VAL A 617 -2.55 -34.56 -25.35
CA VAL A 617 -2.08 -35.02 -24.04
C VAL A 617 -3.24 -35.27 -23.07
N GLU A 618 -4.43 -35.53 -23.61
CA GLU A 618 -5.63 -35.97 -22.89
C GLU A 618 -6.28 -34.94 -21.95
N LEU A 619 -5.93 -33.64 -22.06
CA LEU A 619 -6.64 -32.57 -21.37
C LEU A 619 -7.75 -32.00 -22.27
N LYS A 620 -8.94 -32.62 -22.21
CA LYS A 620 -10.09 -32.29 -23.05
C LYS A 620 -11.22 -31.63 -22.28
N ARG A 621 -11.87 -30.66 -22.92
CA ARG A 621 -13.05 -29.96 -22.41
C ARG A 621 -14.16 -30.95 -22.05
N SER A 622 -14.82 -30.74 -20.92
CA SER A 622 -15.86 -31.65 -20.43
C SER A 622 -16.91 -30.90 -19.61
N LYS A 623 -17.82 -31.63 -18.96
CA LYS A 623 -18.76 -31.02 -18.01
C LYS A 623 -18.01 -30.41 -16.82
N ASP A 624 -16.91 -31.05 -16.39
CA ASP A 624 -16.15 -30.71 -15.19
C ASP A 624 -14.84 -29.96 -15.50
N PHE A 625 -14.45 -29.85 -16.77
CA PHE A 625 -13.31 -29.03 -17.22
C PHE A 625 -13.76 -27.97 -18.19
N LYS A 626 -13.56 -26.70 -17.83
CA LYS A 626 -13.85 -25.56 -18.69
C LYS A 626 -12.56 -24.98 -19.25
N LEU A 627 -12.61 -24.65 -20.54
CA LEU A 627 -11.55 -23.97 -21.25
C LEU A 627 -11.99 -22.55 -21.60
N TRP A 628 -11.23 -21.57 -21.14
CA TRP A 628 -11.46 -20.16 -21.37
C TRP A 628 -10.37 -19.57 -22.27
N MET A 629 -10.67 -18.44 -22.88
CA MET A 629 -9.71 -17.62 -23.62
C MET A 629 -9.65 -16.22 -23.00
N MET A 630 -8.46 -15.65 -22.89
CA MET A 630 -8.34 -14.24 -22.56
C MET A 630 -8.60 -13.38 -23.81
N VAL A 631 -9.55 -12.44 -23.71
CA VAL A 631 -9.86 -11.46 -24.77
C VAL A 631 -9.08 -10.20 -24.42
N GLU A 632 -7.90 -10.06 -25.01
CA GLU A 632 -6.95 -9.01 -24.61
C GLU A 632 -6.17 -8.40 -25.77
N VAL A 633 -6.45 -8.80 -27.02
CA VAL A 633 -5.90 -8.19 -28.23
C VAL A 633 -7.03 -7.78 -29.18
N PRO A 634 -6.86 -6.74 -30.03
CA PRO A 634 -7.93 -6.22 -30.87
C PRO A 634 -8.51 -7.23 -31.90
N SER A 635 -7.71 -8.20 -32.36
CA SER A 635 -8.20 -9.27 -33.23
C SER A 635 -9.26 -10.13 -32.55
N ASN A 636 -9.20 -10.30 -31.22
CA ASN A 636 -10.16 -11.08 -30.44
C ASN A 636 -11.52 -10.42 -30.42
N ILE A 637 -11.57 -9.08 -30.45
CA ILE A 637 -12.83 -8.31 -30.52
C ILE A 637 -13.42 -8.35 -31.92
N THR A 638 -12.57 -8.18 -32.93
CA THR A 638 -12.99 -8.16 -34.35
C THR A 638 -13.53 -9.50 -34.80
N LEU A 639 -12.89 -10.61 -34.38
CA LEU A 639 -13.20 -11.97 -34.83
C LEU A 639 -13.77 -12.86 -33.71
N LEU A 640 -14.37 -12.26 -32.67
CA LEU A 640 -14.77 -12.97 -31.46
C LEU A 640 -15.60 -14.22 -31.76
N GLU A 641 -16.61 -14.11 -32.63
CA GLU A 641 -17.48 -15.22 -33.03
C GLU A 641 -16.67 -16.44 -33.49
N LYS A 642 -15.64 -16.22 -34.31
CA LYS A 642 -14.76 -17.29 -34.82
C LYS A 642 -13.90 -17.91 -33.73
N PHE A 643 -13.43 -17.11 -32.77
CA PHE A 643 -12.73 -17.65 -31.60
C PHE A 643 -13.65 -18.51 -30.74
N LEU A 644 -14.90 -18.09 -30.56
CA LEU A 644 -15.89 -18.85 -29.79
C LEU A 644 -16.23 -20.19 -30.47
N GLU A 645 -16.29 -20.22 -31.82
CA GLU A 645 -16.51 -21.44 -32.63
C GLU A 645 -15.42 -22.51 -32.48
N VAL A 646 -14.20 -22.15 -32.05
CA VAL A 646 -13.14 -23.13 -31.74
C VAL A 646 -13.55 -24.08 -30.60
N GLY A 647 -14.56 -23.69 -29.80
CA GLY A 647 -15.11 -24.53 -28.74
C GLY A 647 -14.49 -24.21 -27.38
N ILE A 648 -14.55 -22.95 -26.97
CA ILE A 648 -14.26 -22.51 -25.59
C ILE A 648 -15.57 -22.33 -24.79
N ASP A 649 -15.51 -22.48 -23.46
CA ASP A 649 -16.67 -22.32 -22.57
C ASP A 649 -16.85 -20.90 -22.03
N GLY A 650 -15.78 -20.09 -22.09
CA GLY A 650 -15.80 -18.74 -21.55
C GLY A 650 -14.69 -17.86 -22.10
N ILE A 651 -14.89 -16.56 -21.91
CA ILE A 651 -13.85 -15.55 -22.10
C ILE A 651 -13.58 -14.82 -20.79
N SER A 652 -12.35 -14.36 -20.60
CA SER A 652 -12.05 -13.31 -19.63
C SER A 652 -11.43 -12.13 -20.35
N ILE A 653 -12.01 -10.95 -20.21
CA ILE A 653 -11.49 -9.74 -20.84
C ILE A 653 -10.29 -9.25 -20.01
N GLY A 654 -9.11 -9.24 -20.63
CA GLY A 654 -7.89 -8.65 -20.05
C GLY A 654 -7.88 -7.15 -20.35
N SER A 655 -8.54 -6.34 -19.53
CA SER A 655 -8.74 -4.91 -19.82
C SER A 655 -7.43 -4.14 -19.98
N ASN A 656 -6.38 -4.56 -19.27
CA ASN A 656 -5.07 -3.92 -19.31
C ASN A 656 -4.44 -3.99 -20.72
N ASP A 657 -4.18 -5.20 -21.20
CA ASP A 657 -3.55 -5.42 -22.51
C ASP A 657 -4.47 -5.00 -23.65
N LEU A 658 -5.79 -5.20 -23.50
CA LEU A 658 -6.77 -4.74 -24.49
C LEU A 658 -6.73 -3.21 -24.67
N THR A 659 -6.70 -2.47 -23.56
CA THR A 659 -6.61 -1.00 -23.58
C THR A 659 -5.29 -0.54 -24.20
N GLN A 660 -4.17 -1.14 -23.80
CA GLN A 660 -2.85 -0.84 -24.38
C GLN A 660 -2.85 -1.00 -25.91
N LEU A 661 -3.42 -2.09 -26.41
CA LEU A 661 -3.36 -2.40 -27.84
C LEU A 661 -4.41 -1.67 -28.67
N ILE A 662 -5.59 -1.38 -28.12
CA ILE A 662 -6.61 -0.56 -28.81
C ILE A 662 -6.11 0.88 -28.95
N LEU A 663 -5.49 1.43 -27.89
CA LEU A 663 -5.03 2.82 -27.87
C LEU A 663 -3.61 2.99 -28.42
N GLY A 664 -2.87 1.89 -28.63
CA GLY A 664 -1.48 1.93 -29.07
C GLY A 664 -0.53 2.54 -28.03
N ILE A 665 -0.79 2.26 -26.74
CA ILE A 665 -0.04 2.82 -25.62
C ILE A 665 0.64 1.71 -24.81
N ASP A 666 1.87 1.98 -24.40
CA ASP A 666 2.53 1.23 -23.34
C ASP A 666 2.26 1.97 -22.02
N ARG A 667 1.54 1.35 -21.10
CA ARG A 667 1.19 1.98 -19.82
C ARG A 667 2.41 2.18 -18.91
N ASP A 668 3.46 1.37 -19.11
CA ASP A 668 4.71 1.48 -18.36
C ASP A 668 5.55 2.68 -18.89
N ASN A 669 5.16 3.24 -20.04
CA ASN A 669 5.69 4.49 -20.55
C ASN A 669 5.03 5.69 -19.86
N ALA A 670 5.77 6.30 -18.92
CA ALA A 670 5.31 7.45 -18.14
C ALA A 670 4.87 8.68 -18.94
N LYS A 671 5.14 8.77 -20.25
CA LYS A 671 4.62 9.84 -21.13
C LYS A 671 3.20 9.57 -21.64
N LEU A 672 2.78 8.30 -21.66
CA LEU A 672 1.50 7.86 -22.18
C LEU A 672 0.57 7.34 -21.07
N ALA A 673 1.06 7.21 -19.83
CA ALA A 673 0.27 6.76 -18.68
C ALA A 673 -1.02 7.58 -18.47
N ASP A 674 -0.98 8.90 -18.68
CA ASP A 674 -2.17 9.78 -18.57
C ASP A 674 -3.23 9.50 -19.67
N ALA A 675 -2.81 8.88 -20.78
CA ALA A 675 -3.71 8.47 -21.87
C ALA A 675 -4.25 7.05 -21.69
N PHE A 676 -3.77 6.30 -20.69
CA PHE A 676 -4.30 4.98 -20.35
C PHE A 676 -5.59 5.14 -19.53
N ASP A 677 -6.74 4.95 -20.17
CA ASP A 677 -8.03 4.90 -19.49
C ASP A 677 -8.86 3.74 -20.06
N GLU A 678 -9.17 2.76 -19.23
CA GLU A 678 -10.02 1.62 -19.61
C GLU A 678 -11.49 2.02 -19.84
N ARG A 679 -11.85 3.28 -19.58
CA ARG A 679 -13.15 3.89 -19.86
C ARG A 679 -13.16 4.70 -21.15
N ASP A 680 -12.04 4.74 -21.89
CA ASP A 680 -12.02 5.34 -23.22
C ASP A 680 -13.11 4.73 -24.12
N GLU A 681 -13.70 5.54 -25.00
CA GLU A 681 -14.83 5.12 -25.83
C GLU A 681 -14.50 3.90 -26.69
N ALA A 682 -13.29 3.84 -27.27
CA ALA A 682 -12.86 2.71 -28.09
C ALA A 682 -12.77 1.41 -27.27
N VAL A 683 -12.31 1.52 -26.02
CA VAL A 683 -12.24 0.38 -25.09
C VAL A 683 -13.64 -0.04 -24.66
N LEU A 684 -14.52 0.90 -24.29
CA LEU A 684 -15.89 0.58 -23.89
C LEU A 684 -16.67 -0.13 -24.99
N ILE A 685 -16.51 0.29 -26.26
CA ILE A 685 -17.12 -0.39 -27.42
C ILE A 685 -16.62 -1.83 -27.51
N ALA A 686 -15.32 -2.05 -27.31
CA ALA A 686 -14.73 -3.39 -27.32
C ALA A 686 -15.26 -4.26 -26.17
N LEU A 687 -15.32 -3.73 -24.94
CA LEU A 687 -15.87 -4.43 -23.77
C LEU A 687 -17.35 -4.80 -23.99
N GLU A 688 -18.16 -3.86 -24.45
CA GLU A 688 -19.58 -4.08 -24.72
C GLU A 688 -19.78 -5.16 -25.79
N ARG A 689 -19.02 -5.08 -26.89
CA ARG A 689 -19.06 -6.10 -27.95
C ARG A 689 -18.68 -7.47 -27.40
N ALA A 690 -17.61 -7.57 -26.63
CA ALA A 690 -17.15 -8.84 -26.07
C ALA A 690 -18.24 -9.49 -25.20
N VAL A 691 -18.86 -8.71 -24.30
CA VAL A 691 -19.93 -9.22 -23.42
C VAL A 691 -21.17 -9.63 -24.23
N LYS A 692 -21.64 -8.79 -25.15
CA LYS A 692 -22.86 -9.07 -25.92
C LYS A 692 -22.72 -10.25 -26.87
N VAL A 693 -21.59 -10.38 -27.58
CA VAL A 693 -21.34 -11.49 -28.51
C VAL A 693 -21.24 -12.81 -27.74
N SER A 694 -20.46 -12.87 -26.66
CA SER A 694 -20.35 -14.08 -25.83
C SER A 694 -21.72 -14.51 -25.30
N ARG A 695 -22.52 -13.56 -24.79
CA ARG A 695 -23.89 -13.83 -24.34
C ARG A 695 -24.77 -14.37 -25.46
N SER A 696 -24.71 -13.78 -26.66
CA SER A 696 -25.52 -14.22 -27.80
C SER A 696 -25.21 -15.64 -28.26
N MET A 697 -23.98 -16.10 -28.05
CA MET A 697 -23.53 -17.45 -28.38
C MET A 697 -23.57 -18.43 -27.19
N GLY A 698 -24.12 -18.01 -26.04
CA GLY A 698 -24.21 -18.85 -24.85
C GLY A 698 -22.86 -19.15 -24.18
N VAL A 699 -21.82 -18.36 -24.47
CA VAL A 699 -20.49 -18.47 -23.88
C VAL A 699 -20.38 -17.56 -22.65
N THR A 700 -19.75 -18.03 -21.58
CA THR A 700 -19.56 -17.21 -20.38
C THR A 700 -18.59 -16.05 -20.64
N SER A 701 -18.84 -14.90 -20.02
CA SER A 701 -17.96 -13.73 -20.12
C SER A 701 -17.60 -13.21 -18.74
N SER A 702 -16.30 -13.00 -18.55
CA SER A 702 -15.72 -12.41 -17.36
C SER A 702 -14.84 -11.23 -17.75
N ILE A 703 -14.48 -10.40 -16.77
CA ILE A 703 -13.43 -9.40 -16.89
C ILE A 703 -12.43 -9.60 -15.75
N CYS A 704 -11.15 -9.46 -16.06
CA CYS A 704 -10.07 -9.49 -15.09
C CYS A 704 -9.18 -8.26 -15.28
N GLY A 705 -8.74 -7.67 -14.17
CA GLY A 705 -8.07 -6.37 -14.17
C GLY A 705 -8.49 -5.55 -12.97
N GLN A 706 -7.87 -4.38 -12.78
CA GLN A 706 -8.22 -3.49 -11.69
C GLN A 706 -9.41 -2.59 -12.04
N ALA A 707 -9.73 -2.37 -13.33
CA ALA A 707 -10.80 -1.46 -13.75
C ALA A 707 -12.14 -1.67 -13.03
N PRO A 708 -12.71 -2.89 -12.89
CA PRO A 708 -13.98 -3.07 -12.18
C PRO A 708 -13.89 -2.78 -10.67
N SER A 709 -12.69 -2.91 -10.10
CA SER A 709 -12.39 -2.61 -8.69
C SER A 709 -12.24 -1.11 -8.46
N VAL A 710 -11.71 -0.37 -9.45
CA VAL A 710 -11.42 1.06 -9.37
C VAL A 710 -12.61 1.92 -9.81
N TYR A 711 -13.36 1.47 -10.83
CA TYR A 711 -14.43 2.23 -11.50
C TYR A 711 -15.80 1.54 -11.30
N PRO A 712 -16.56 1.89 -10.25
CA PRO A 712 -17.91 1.36 -10.02
C PRO A 712 -18.83 1.50 -11.24
N GLU A 713 -18.74 2.61 -11.97
CA GLU A 713 -19.53 2.90 -13.16
C GLU A 713 -19.30 1.88 -14.30
N LEU A 714 -18.08 1.35 -14.42
CA LEU A 714 -17.77 0.31 -15.39
C LEU A 714 -18.41 -1.01 -14.96
N THR A 715 -18.33 -1.36 -13.67
CA THR A 715 -19.02 -2.52 -13.11
C THR A 715 -20.52 -2.47 -13.38
N GLU A 716 -21.16 -1.30 -13.22
CA GLU A 716 -22.59 -1.15 -13.56
C GLU A 716 -22.88 -1.40 -15.04
N LYS A 717 -22.05 -0.86 -15.95
CA LYS A 717 -22.19 -1.08 -17.40
C LYS A 717 -22.04 -2.56 -17.77
N LEU A 718 -21.02 -3.22 -17.24
CA LEU A 718 -20.74 -4.64 -17.53
C LEU A 718 -21.91 -5.55 -17.10
N VAL A 719 -22.48 -5.30 -15.91
CA VAL A 719 -23.69 -6.01 -15.45
C VAL A 719 -24.87 -5.68 -16.37
N GLY A 720 -25.05 -4.42 -16.76
CA GLY A 720 -26.08 -3.99 -17.71
C GLY A 720 -25.98 -4.66 -19.09
N TRP A 721 -24.77 -4.89 -19.59
CA TRP A 721 -24.52 -5.62 -20.84
C TRP A 721 -24.74 -7.14 -20.70
N GLY A 722 -24.77 -7.65 -19.46
CA GLY A 722 -25.04 -9.05 -19.14
C GLY A 722 -23.77 -9.90 -19.00
N ILE A 723 -22.71 -9.33 -18.41
CA ILE A 723 -21.51 -10.10 -18.06
C ILE A 723 -21.85 -11.21 -17.04
N THR A 724 -21.22 -12.37 -17.18
CA THR A 724 -21.52 -13.54 -16.32
C THR A 724 -20.77 -13.52 -14.99
N SER A 725 -19.55 -12.96 -14.97
CA SER A 725 -18.75 -12.81 -13.76
C SER A 725 -17.84 -11.58 -13.82
N ILE A 726 -17.44 -11.07 -12.66
CA ILE A 726 -16.47 -9.99 -12.54
C ILE A 726 -15.39 -10.42 -11.54
N SER A 727 -14.12 -10.37 -11.95
CA SER A 727 -12.99 -10.78 -11.12
C SER A 727 -12.25 -9.57 -10.56
N VAL A 728 -12.28 -9.39 -9.24
CA VAL A 728 -11.77 -8.19 -8.54
C VAL A 728 -10.60 -8.51 -7.61
N SER A 729 -9.95 -7.48 -7.06
CA SER A 729 -8.96 -7.67 -5.99
C SER A 729 -9.65 -8.14 -4.69
N PRO A 730 -8.96 -8.89 -3.81
CA PRO A 730 -9.56 -9.43 -2.60
C PRO A 730 -10.27 -8.39 -1.72
N ASP A 731 -9.72 -7.20 -1.56
CA ASP A 731 -10.28 -6.10 -0.78
C ASP A 731 -11.64 -5.61 -1.29
N MET A 732 -11.93 -5.80 -2.58
CA MET A 732 -13.12 -5.27 -3.25
C MET A 732 -14.29 -6.26 -3.39
N ILE A 733 -14.17 -7.48 -2.86
CA ILE A 733 -15.18 -8.54 -2.98
C ILE A 733 -16.57 -8.06 -2.50
N ASP A 734 -16.67 -7.58 -1.26
CA ASP A 734 -17.96 -7.24 -0.64
C ASP A 734 -18.59 -6.02 -1.33
N LYS A 735 -17.79 -4.98 -1.59
CA LYS A 735 -18.24 -3.75 -2.25
C LYS A 735 -18.71 -4.01 -3.69
N THR A 736 -18.00 -4.86 -4.44
CA THR A 736 -18.39 -5.21 -5.81
C THR A 736 -19.69 -5.99 -5.81
N ARG A 737 -19.87 -6.94 -4.88
CA ARG A 737 -21.13 -7.69 -4.72
C ARG A 737 -22.32 -6.77 -4.43
N GLU A 738 -22.14 -5.76 -3.57
CA GLU A 738 -23.17 -4.75 -3.30
C GLU A 738 -23.53 -3.92 -4.54
N ILE A 739 -22.54 -3.51 -5.35
CA ILE A 739 -22.78 -2.77 -6.59
C ILE A 739 -23.57 -3.63 -7.57
N ILE A 740 -23.14 -4.88 -7.79
CA ILE A 740 -23.84 -5.82 -8.66
C ILE A 740 -25.29 -6.01 -8.21
N ALA A 741 -25.53 -6.27 -6.93
CA ALA A 741 -26.87 -6.48 -6.40
C ALA A 741 -27.78 -5.25 -6.61
N LYS A 742 -27.24 -4.04 -6.45
CA LYS A 742 -27.98 -2.79 -6.72
C LYS A 742 -28.37 -2.67 -8.20
N VAL A 743 -27.45 -2.99 -9.11
CA VAL A 743 -27.70 -2.91 -10.56
C VAL A 743 -28.68 -3.98 -11.00
N GLU A 744 -28.52 -5.23 -10.55
CA GLU A 744 -29.46 -6.31 -10.85
C GLU A 744 -30.87 -6.02 -10.34
N LYS A 745 -30.99 -5.43 -9.15
CA LYS A 745 -32.28 -4.97 -8.62
C LYS A 745 -32.91 -3.88 -9.50
N LYS A 746 -32.13 -2.90 -9.97
CA LYS A 746 -32.61 -1.87 -10.92
C LYS A 746 -33.07 -2.49 -12.24
N LEU A 747 -32.38 -3.52 -12.72
CA LEU A 747 -32.70 -4.23 -13.97
C LEU A 747 -33.79 -5.30 -13.82
N LYS A 748 -34.36 -5.48 -12.61
CA LYS A 748 -35.31 -6.57 -12.27
C LYS A 748 -34.79 -7.96 -12.64
N LEU A 749 -33.48 -8.15 -12.51
CA LEU A 749 -32.84 -9.43 -12.74
C LEU A 749 -32.99 -10.36 -11.53
N ASN A 750 -33.35 -9.88 -10.33
CA ASN A 750 -33.39 -10.69 -9.10
C ASN A 750 -34.80 -11.13 -8.65
N ASP A 751 -35.82 -10.94 -9.49
CA ASP A 751 -37.17 -11.47 -9.30
C ASP A 751 -37.32 -12.89 -9.90
#